data_AF-A0A543IU31-F1
#
_entry.id   AF-A0A543IU31-F1
#
_cell.length_a   1.000
_cell.length_b   1.000
_cell.length_c   1.000
_cell.angle_alpha   90.00
_cell.angle_beta   90.00
_cell.angle_gamma   90.00
#
_symmetry.space_group_name_H-M   'P 1'
#
loop_
_entity.id
_entity.type
_entity.pdbx_description
1 polymer ?
#
loop_
_entity_poly.entity_id
_entity_poly.type
_entity_poly.pdbx_seq_one_letter_code
_entity_poly.pdbx_strand_id
1 'polypeptide(L)'
;MADPQGAQPPGAGPERALRRLRPPAHCAAYGRRIAFPRFIVGSLVLQAEIDHTDPDSARAQIRDLLARHRNLHTLEDSIAQMLKALTPGIGDAALRTAIDLLVKSVASRWIRTGALLGKGAKWYSHQDHGPARDYLDELRKLNRLAQSADQGGRQVDAVMLRAFLADLRDDFERHGRDRGSNCLILLDNADTPSGRAFLELLRNAFHDSDEDSPITVVATSRGPLVAPYATSDEPFPTTDEASVADYLGKGRWCYPVRLTDLTVDQVKAMVRKADAGDPEKIAPAVHRFTRGHAGATAEVVRAIKEMRDRLGDHAVDLRKVVDHVPFGVDGGRAVRERLLDMFLDGLPAKTRDHLITCAAARDHREAGELVGPGRPIGRDGAAVLSETTIWLPGVTAGPARMHPVLRRLLLDRLARRHPQAPNGWTAVHELLRSRAANKAGELHHALALGKVEEVVDELTRRLRDPGMGVKAWLTLLEKVATAPHREPFKKAPVDHAQELARGVTPTDELTVQVARLLTALWVANEPLARGDRTALLTLVNDAFEKVAIECPKTGAMMEAKTEFLRRVQGEEGHLRDIGGPRNPWSPPRRRRRWLVALIVALVLIVVAPLIICWIRGCGIFAPTCASGVPKVEVEVAKGETREECVGVTDSFAFEPRFRHVVDTLAKENAYATEGGPGSYVTIAFLGPLTNPDPRVVHQLEGAVTAQHRSNREALVGDRPRIRMVLANTSSTAAHWRKVTDDLVDMTKEQDRLVAVASMGLSQDETRWAAERLSGVKLPMVVDIVTSEEIDKNAVNGIARVSPTTDEELAALGRYVPEKSRLRRAMMVSYSQENDLYTRSLVRGFERHFADLWRRGGRINNPFGEDPANEFRTIIGNLCSENAPDTVLYAGRGKDLPLFLAYLGNRNCHPERITVLTGSDAVRLMSDTAENAPGIAALRSSHNPISLLYVPLAEPSVLRDPSKNPAAAQYLKFEQSFQGLGFATADLSTGWAIMAHDAVLTAAHAVRRAALSGELPEPAAVRNQIYLITSAANSVPGASGEIRIDSATGNRISQLLPVLRFRPGEEPELLGLYDSAKLRR
;
A
#
# COMPACT_ATOMS: atom_id res chain seq x y z
N MET A 1 -10.92 53.11 -9.67
CA MET A 1 -12.24 52.80 -9.07
C MET A 1 -12.78 51.54 -9.72
N ALA A 2 -13.46 50.72 -8.92
CA ALA A 2 -14.03 49.39 -9.18
C ALA A 2 -13.08 48.18 -8.98
N ASP A 3 -13.30 47.59 -7.81
CA ASP A 3 -12.88 46.31 -7.22
C ASP A 3 -13.34 45.11 -8.08
N PRO A 4 -12.68 43.94 -7.96
CA PRO A 4 -13.46 42.82 -7.43
C PRO A 4 -12.71 42.00 -6.37
N GLN A 5 -13.35 41.93 -5.21
CA GLN A 5 -13.08 41.03 -4.10
C GLN A 5 -13.24 39.56 -4.52
N GLY A 6 -12.19 38.80 -4.25
CA GLY A 6 -12.25 37.37 -3.95
C GLY A 6 -11.47 37.15 -2.66
N ALA A 7 -12.15 37.25 -1.52
CA ALA A 7 -11.57 37.02 -0.20
C ALA A 7 -11.09 35.56 -0.05
N GLN A 8 -9.77 35.36 0.07
CA GLN A 8 -9.18 34.13 0.59
C GLN A 8 -9.10 34.24 2.13
N PRO A 9 -9.44 33.17 2.88
CA PRO A 9 -9.47 33.23 4.34
C PRO A 9 -8.08 33.50 4.93
N PRO A 10 -7.97 34.31 6.00
CA PRO A 10 -6.72 34.56 6.70
C PRO A 10 -6.35 33.35 7.56
N GLY A 11 -5.07 32.98 7.57
CA GLY A 11 -4.54 31.95 8.49
C GLY A 11 -4.10 30.66 7.80
N ALA A 12 -2.93 30.71 7.17
CA ALA A 12 -2.20 29.49 6.80
C ALA A 12 -0.74 29.69 7.22
N GLY A 13 -0.51 29.47 8.52
CA GLY A 13 0.79 29.61 9.15
C GLY A 13 1.69 28.36 9.04
N PRO A 14 2.77 28.32 9.84
CA PRO A 14 3.81 27.27 9.98
C PRO A 14 3.33 25.82 10.17
N GLU A 15 2.03 25.63 10.36
CA GLU A 15 1.46 24.43 10.93
C GLU A 15 1.53 23.18 10.02
N ARG A 16 1.33 23.23 8.69
CA ARG A 16 1.50 22.01 7.86
C ARG A 16 2.93 21.44 7.79
N ALA A 17 3.98 22.18 8.17
CA ALA A 17 5.37 21.68 8.13
C ALA A 17 5.66 20.63 9.22
N LEU A 18 5.06 20.82 10.39
CA LEU A 18 5.30 20.03 11.59
C LEU A 18 4.65 18.63 11.54
N ARG A 19 3.80 18.37 10.53
CA ARG A 19 3.10 17.09 10.32
C ARG A 19 4.00 15.88 10.00
N ARG A 20 5.30 16.06 9.72
CA ARG A 20 6.16 15.00 9.12
C ARG A 20 7.39 14.57 9.92
N LEU A 21 7.56 15.04 11.16
CA LEU A 21 8.68 14.59 12.00
C LEU A 21 8.38 13.19 12.57
N ARG A 22 9.19 12.18 12.22
CA ARG A 22 9.21 10.85 12.85
C ARG A 22 10.57 10.63 13.55
N PRO A 23 10.62 10.14 14.79
CA PRO A 23 11.86 9.66 15.38
C PRO A 23 12.21 8.27 14.83
N PRO A 24 13.50 7.89 14.81
CA PRO A 24 13.89 6.52 14.51
C PRO A 24 13.36 5.56 15.59
N ALA A 25 12.84 4.42 15.16
CA ALA A 25 12.55 3.29 16.02
C ALA A 25 13.85 2.79 16.69
N HIS A 26 13.83 2.68 18.01
CA HIS A 26 14.79 1.98 18.87
C HIS A 26 16.25 1.85 18.39
N CYS A 27 17.10 2.78 18.84
CA CYS A 27 18.52 2.51 19.04
C CYS A 27 18.82 2.51 20.55
N ALA A 28 19.12 1.35 21.13
CA ALA A 28 19.52 1.19 22.53
C ALA A 28 20.88 1.85 22.87
N ALA A 29 21.57 2.41 21.87
CA ALA A 29 22.92 2.95 21.98
C ALA A 29 23.00 4.44 22.39
N TYR A 30 21.90 5.20 22.37
CA TYR A 30 21.90 6.63 22.73
C TYR A 30 21.08 6.87 23.99
N GLY A 31 21.76 7.27 25.07
CA GLY A 31 21.22 7.35 26.43
C GLY A 31 20.13 8.41 26.67
N ARG A 32 19.41 8.21 27.79
CA ARG A 32 18.44 9.07 28.51
C ARG A 32 17.55 10.04 27.69
N ARG A 33 16.23 9.92 27.92
CA ARG A 33 15.15 10.78 27.41
C ARG A 33 15.33 12.27 27.79
N ILE A 34 15.01 13.17 26.85
CA ILE A 34 15.05 14.65 26.99
C ILE A 34 13.83 15.15 27.76
N ALA A 35 14.02 16.10 28.67
CA ALA A 35 12.94 16.72 29.46
C ALA A 35 12.57 18.11 28.93
N PHE A 36 11.28 18.45 28.95
CA PHE A 36 10.74 19.71 28.42
C PHE A 36 9.87 20.51 29.42
N PRO A 37 10.41 20.89 30.60
CA PRO A 37 9.64 21.51 31.66
C PRO A 37 9.07 22.89 31.31
N ARG A 38 9.76 23.72 30.50
CA ARG A 38 9.27 25.05 30.11
C ARG A 38 8.12 24.90 29.13
N PHE A 39 8.29 24.08 28.10
CA PHE A 39 7.26 23.83 27.10
C PHE A 39 5.96 23.26 27.70
N ILE A 40 6.09 22.35 28.67
CA ILE A 40 4.94 21.78 29.39
C ILE A 40 4.18 22.87 30.17
N VAL A 41 4.89 23.76 30.88
CA VAL A 41 4.25 24.86 31.62
C VAL A 41 3.46 25.79 30.69
N GLY A 42 4.04 26.17 29.55
CA GLY A 42 3.32 26.99 28.56
C GLY A 42 2.07 26.29 28.02
N SER A 43 2.18 25.00 27.72
CA SER A 43 1.06 24.21 27.19
C SER A 43 -0.10 24.10 28.19
N LEU A 44 0.20 23.88 29.48
CA LEU A 44 -0.79 23.84 30.56
C LEU A 44 -1.52 25.19 30.69
N VAL A 45 -0.78 26.29 30.63
CA VAL A 45 -1.34 27.63 30.77
C VAL A 45 -2.16 28.03 29.55
N LEU A 46 -1.78 27.64 28.33
CA LEU A 46 -2.56 27.92 27.11
C LEU A 46 -3.95 27.26 27.11
N GLN A 47 -4.11 26.15 27.84
CA GLN A 47 -5.35 25.36 27.93
C GLN A 47 -6.29 25.81 29.03
N ALA A 48 -5.78 26.53 30.02
CA ALA A 48 -6.55 26.87 31.19
C ALA A 48 -7.56 27.97 30.86
N GLU A 49 -8.80 27.77 31.27
CA GLU A 49 -9.79 28.84 31.37
C GLU A 49 -9.40 29.70 32.58
N ILE A 50 -8.72 30.80 32.29
CA ILE A 50 -8.28 31.77 33.30
C ILE A 50 -9.19 32.98 33.19
N ASP A 51 -9.80 33.36 34.30
CA ASP A 51 -10.56 34.60 34.38
C ASP A 51 -9.60 35.80 34.37
N HIS A 52 -9.71 36.65 33.35
CA HIS A 52 -8.86 37.83 33.17
C HIS A 52 -9.45 39.12 33.78
N THR A 53 -10.64 39.06 34.37
CA THR A 53 -11.34 40.24 34.92
C THR A 53 -10.63 40.84 36.13
N ASP A 54 -10.04 40.00 37.00
CA ASP A 54 -9.22 40.39 38.14
C ASP A 54 -7.79 39.84 38.03
N PRO A 55 -6.75 40.72 37.99
CA PRO A 55 -5.35 40.32 37.99
C PRO A 55 -4.94 39.37 39.12
N ASP A 56 -5.45 39.54 40.33
CA ASP A 56 -5.01 38.74 41.48
C ASP A 56 -5.67 37.36 41.50
N SER A 57 -6.95 37.28 41.13
CA SER A 57 -7.64 36.01 40.83
C SER A 57 -6.94 35.22 39.72
N ALA A 58 -6.57 35.86 38.61
CA ALA A 58 -5.87 35.20 37.50
C ALA A 58 -4.51 34.60 37.95
N ARG A 59 -3.75 35.36 38.75
CA ARG A 59 -2.47 34.90 39.32
C ARG A 59 -2.67 33.74 40.28
N ALA A 60 -3.72 33.77 41.09
CA ALA A 60 -4.07 32.68 42.00
C ALA A 60 -4.45 31.41 41.24
N GLN A 61 -5.25 31.53 40.16
CA GLN A 61 -5.64 30.41 39.31
C GLN A 61 -4.44 29.76 38.60
N ILE A 62 -3.52 30.55 38.04
CA ILE A 62 -2.28 30.02 37.42
C ILE A 62 -1.40 29.35 38.48
N ARG A 63 -1.26 29.95 39.66
CA ARG A 63 -0.45 29.38 40.75
C ARG A 63 -1.02 28.05 41.23
N ASP A 64 -2.33 27.96 41.38
CA ASP A 64 -3.04 26.74 41.77
C ASP A 64 -2.97 25.66 40.68
N LEU A 65 -3.11 26.05 39.41
CA LEU A 65 -2.90 25.16 38.25
C LEU A 65 -1.50 24.53 38.29
N LEU A 66 -0.45 25.34 38.47
CA LEU A 66 0.92 24.84 38.54
C LEU A 66 1.18 24.01 39.82
N ALA A 67 0.52 24.33 40.93
CA ALA A 67 0.66 23.60 42.19
C ALA A 67 -0.03 22.24 42.18
N ARG A 68 -1.24 22.14 41.61
CA ARG A 68 -1.96 20.86 41.38
C ARG A 68 -1.15 19.91 40.52
N HIS A 69 -0.32 20.45 39.63
CA HIS A 69 0.55 19.70 38.74
C HIS A 69 2.01 19.63 39.24
N ARG A 70 2.30 19.71 40.55
CA ARG A 70 3.65 19.54 41.13
C ARG A 70 4.01 18.12 41.61
N ASN A 71 3.04 17.25 41.90
CA ASN A 71 3.25 15.90 42.46
C ASN A 71 2.55 14.85 41.59
N LEU A 72 3.23 14.15 40.67
CA LEU A 72 2.53 13.38 39.62
C LEU A 72 3.11 12.01 39.32
N HIS A 73 2.36 10.97 39.67
CA HIS A 73 2.47 9.61 39.14
C HIS A 73 1.46 9.33 37.99
N THR A 74 0.67 10.33 37.55
CA THR A 74 -0.55 10.15 36.74
C THR A 74 -0.67 11.12 35.55
N LEU A 75 0.45 11.55 34.97
CA LEU A 75 0.42 12.59 33.92
C LEU A 75 0.44 12.10 32.46
N GLU A 76 0.71 10.84 32.16
CA GLU A 76 0.73 10.43 30.74
C GLU A 76 -0.66 10.59 30.10
N ASP A 77 -1.70 10.18 30.84
CA ASP A 77 -3.08 10.30 30.38
C ASP A 77 -3.62 11.73 30.47
N SER A 78 -3.23 12.48 31.51
CA SER A 78 -3.71 13.86 31.70
C SER A 78 -3.07 14.82 30.71
N ILE A 79 -1.76 14.73 30.41
CA ILE A 79 -1.11 15.56 29.37
C ILE A 79 -1.71 15.21 28.00
N ALA A 80 -1.88 13.93 27.68
CA ALA A 80 -2.48 13.51 26.40
C ALA A 80 -3.96 13.93 26.26
N GLN A 81 -4.75 13.93 27.34
CA GLN A 81 -6.13 14.39 27.33
C GLN A 81 -6.27 15.93 27.31
N MET A 82 -5.44 16.66 28.06
CA MET A 82 -5.48 18.12 28.11
C MET A 82 -5.01 18.72 26.76
N LEU A 83 -4.00 18.12 26.12
CA LEU A 83 -3.57 18.49 24.76
C LEU A 83 -4.56 18.11 23.66
N LYS A 84 -5.46 17.14 23.92
CA LYS A 84 -6.63 16.90 23.08
C LYS A 84 -7.75 17.94 23.28
N ALA A 85 -7.75 18.70 24.37
CA ALA A 85 -8.79 19.69 24.69
C ALA A 85 -8.54 21.10 24.11
N LEU A 86 -7.34 21.41 23.59
CA LEU A 86 -7.02 22.66 22.82
C LEU A 86 -7.76 22.80 21.48
N THR A 87 -8.78 21.99 21.24
CA THR A 87 -9.24 21.64 19.90
C THR A 87 -10.48 22.36 19.38
N PRO A 88 -11.32 23.06 20.17
CA PRO A 88 -12.35 23.91 19.61
C PRO A 88 -11.88 25.36 19.60
N GLY A 89 -11.21 25.78 18.52
CA GLY A 89 -10.95 27.21 18.24
C GLY A 89 -9.62 27.55 17.59
N ILE A 90 -8.63 26.65 17.62
CA ILE A 90 -7.31 26.83 16.99
C ILE A 90 -7.13 25.73 15.94
N GLY A 91 -7.12 26.13 14.68
CA GLY A 91 -7.23 25.20 13.56
C GLY A 91 -5.89 24.72 13.01
N ASP A 92 -5.14 23.83 13.69
CA ASP A 92 -4.28 22.88 12.96
C ASP A 92 -3.80 21.65 13.77
N ALA A 93 -3.54 20.57 13.03
CA ALA A 93 -3.07 19.26 13.48
C ALA A 93 -1.55 19.20 13.77
N ALA A 94 -0.86 20.32 13.61
CA ALA A 94 0.59 20.49 13.70
C ALA A 94 1.13 20.40 15.12
N LEU A 95 0.51 21.17 16.02
CA LEU A 95 0.81 21.19 17.44
C LEU A 95 0.48 19.83 18.08
N ARG A 96 -0.52 19.11 17.53
CA ARG A 96 -0.86 17.75 17.98
C ARG A 96 0.27 16.74 17.75
N THR A 97 1.05 16.84 16.67
CA THR A 97 2.06 15.82 16.30
C THR A 97 3.41 16.06 16.98
N ALA A 98 3.88 17.31 17.04
CA ALA A 98 5.09 17.66 17.78
C ALA A 98 4.97 17.36 19.28
N ILE A 99 3.74 17.46 19.82
CA ILE A 99 3.48 17.23 21.24
C ILE A 99 3.20 15.75 21.56
N ASP A 100 2.53 14.99 20.68
CA ASP A 100 2.37 13.53 20.86
C ASP A 100 3.72 12.79 20.90
N LEU A 101 4.72 13.35 20.22
CA LEU A 101 6.12 12.88 20.22
C LEU A 101 6.83 13.15 21.56
N LEU A 102 6.55 14.31 22.19
CA LEU A 102 7.12 14.70 23.48
C LEU A 102 6.57 13.82 24.63
N VAL A 103 5.29 13.46 24.58
CA VAL A 103 4.63 12.63 25.60
C VAL A 103 5.26 11.24 25.70
N LYS A 104 5.53 10.57 24.57
CA LYS A 104 6.13 9.21 24.58
C LYS A 104 7.57 9.17 25.10
N SER A 105 8.30 10.28 25.00
CA SER A 105 9.65 10.40 25.57
C SER A 105 9.69 10.65 27.07
N VAL A 106 8.61 11.02 27.76
CA VAL A 106 8.68 11.47 29.17
C VAL A 106 8.52 10.33 30.22
N ALA A 107 8.05 9.15 29.83
CA ALA A 107 7.64 8.06 30.73
C ALA A 107 8.63 7.51 31.78
N SER A 108 9.96 7.57 31.59
CA SER A 108 10.84 6.75 32.43
C SER A 108 11.99 7.56 33.05
N ARG A 109 11.80 7.89 34.34
CA ARG A 109 12.80 8.16 35.41
C ARG A 109 12.88 9.58 36.00
N TRP A 110 12.17 10.59 35.48
CA TRP A 110 12.25 11.98 35.97
C TRP A 110 11.13 12.43 36.94
N ILE A 111 10.15 11.57 37.20
CA ILE A 111 8.94 11.85 38.00
C ILE A 111 9.21 12.12 39.51
N ARG A 112 10.46 12.13 39.98
CA ARG A 112 10.78 12.23 41.42
C ARG A 112 11.11 13.64 41.95
N THR A 113 11.10 14.71 41.15
CA THR A 113 11.50 16.05 41.64
C THR A 113 10.55 17.18 41.19
N GLY A 114 9.53 17.49 41.99
CA GLY A 114 8.59 18.61 41.82
C GLY A 114 9.22 20.03 41.79
N ALA A 115 10.54 20.14 41.95
CA ALA A 115 11.30 21.39 41.88
C ALA A 115 11.48 21.92 40.44
N LEU A 116 11.34 21.07 39.41
CA LEU A 116 11.67 21.42 38.01
C LEU A 116 10.58 22.25 37.31
N LEU A 117 9.30 21.98 37.54
CA LEU A 117 8.19 22.79 37.00
C LEU A 117 8.20 24.22 37.56
N GLY A 118 8.66 24.39 38.81
CA GLY A 118 8.87 25.72 39.40
C GLY A 118 9.99 26.52 38.73
N LYS A 119 11.04 25.85 38.23
CA LYS A 119 12.11 26.49 37.43
C LYS A 119 11.64 26.77 36.00
N GLY A 120 10.91 25.84 35.38
CA GLY A 120 10.33 26.01 34.05
C GLY A 120 9.31 27.14 33.98
N ALA A 121 8.48 27.34 35.02
CA ALA A 121 7.56 28.46 35.09
C ALA A 121 8.29 29.81 35.23
N LYS A 122 9.34 29.86 36.05
CA LYS A 122 10.15 31.08 36.21
C LYS A 122 10.82 31.52 34.91
N TRP A 123 11.14 30.60 34.00
CA TRP A 123 11.74 30.95 32.71
C TRP A 123 10.88 31.94 31.90
N TYR A 124 9.55 31.88 32.01
CA TYR A 124 8.65 32.78 31.30
C TYR A 124 8.81 34.26 31.70
N SER A 125 9.44 34.56 32.84
CA SER A 125 9.70 35.95 33.25
C SER A 125 10.81 36.64 32.47
N HIS A 126 11.73 35.88 31.87
CA HIS A 126 12.90 36.42 31.16
C HIS A 126 13.02 35.91 29.72
N GLN A 127 12.52 34.70 29.41
CA GLN A 127 12.49 34.08 28.07
C GLN A 127 13.83 34.23 27.32
N ASP A 128 14.93 34.10 28.07
CA ASP A 128 16.33 34.29 27.68
C ASP A 128 16.72 35.66 27.09
N HIS A 129 15.80 36.63 26.98
CA HIS A 129 16.03 37.89 26.25
C HIS A 129 15.37 39.15 26.87
N GLY A 130 14.90 39.11 28.13
CA GLY A 130 14.22 40.25 28.75
C GLY A 130 14.45 40.41 30.27
N PRO A 131 14.19 41.62 30.82
CA PRO A 131 14.31 41.87 32.26
C PRO A 131 13.32 40.99 33.03
N ALA A 132 13.75 40.44 34.16
CA ALA A 132 12.93 39.53 34.97
C ALA A 132 11.63 40.22 35.42
N ARG A 133 10.50 39.77 34.88
CA ARG A 133 9.15 40.16 35.29
C ARG A 133 8.53 39.14 36.25
N ASP A 134 7.30 39.36 36.69
CA ASP A 134 6.57 38.29 37.37
C ASP A 134 6.18 37.23 36.33
N TYR A 135 6.62 35.98 36.54
CA TYR A 135 6.34 34.87 35.62
C TYR A 135 4.84 34.57 35.53
N LEU A 136 4.05 34.84 36.58
CA LEU A 136 2.60 34.68 36.56
C LEU A 136 1.94 35.71 35.63
N ASP A 137 2.50 36.92 35.56
CA ASP A 137 1.98 37.96 34.67
C ASP A 137 2.29 37.67 33.20
N GLU A 138 3.47 37.12 32.90
CA GLU A 138 3.84 36.71 31.53
C GLU A 138 3.07 35.46 31.09
N LEU A 139 2.84 34.49 31.97
CA LEU A 139 1.97 33.33 31.70
C LEU A 139 0.51 33.75 31.47
N ARG A 140 0.00 34.69 32.28
CA ARG A 140 -1.33 35.29 32.07
C ARG A 140 -1.40 35.99 30.71
N LYS A 141 -0.37 36.76 30.34
CA LYS A 141 -0.29 37.45 29.05
C LYS A 141 -0.30 36.45 27.89
N LEU A 142 0.44 35.35 28.01
CA LEU A 142 0.47 34.28 27.02
C LEU A 142 -0.91 33.64 26.82
N ASN A 143 -1.61 33.29 27.91
CA ASN A 143 -2.99 32.76 27.86
C ASN A 143 -3.96 33.76 27.21
N ARG A 144 -3.87 35.05 27.57
CA ARG A 144 -4.71 36.10 26.98
C ARG A 144 -4.47 36.28 25.47
N LEU A 145 -3.21 36.22 25.03
CA LEU A 145 -2.85 36.31 23.62
C LEU A 145 -3.44 35.13 22.83
N ALA A 146 -3.43 33.92 23.40
CA ALA A 146 -4.00 32.74 22.77
C ALA A 146 -5.52 32.81 22.59
N GLN A 147 -6.23 33.57 23.44
CA GLN A 147 -7.68 33.77 23.36
C GLN A 147 -8.10 34.90 22.40
N SER A 148 -7.15 35.63 21.80
CA SER A 148 -7.43 36.75 20.88
C SER A 148 -7.50 36.30 19.42
N ALA A 149 -8.57 36.68 18.70
CA ALA A 149 -8.93 36.06 17.41
C ALA A 149 -8.08 36.48 16.19
N ASP A 150 -7.30 37.57 16.22
CA ASP A 150 -6.74 38.13 14.96
C ASP A 150 -5.24 38.47 14.92
N GLN A 151 -4.48 38.43 16.03
CA GLN A 151 -3.03 38.76 16.01
C GLN A 151 -2.15 37.95 16.99
N GLY A 152 -2.72 37.12 17.87
CA GLY A 152 -1.98 36.45 18.94
C GLY A 152 -1.17 35.22 18.52
N GLY A 153 -1.57 34.49 17.47
CA GLY A 153 -1.02 33.17 17.13
C GLY A 153 0.49 33.17 16.90
N ARG A 154 1.01 34.09 16.07
CA ARG A 154 2.45 34.17 15.77
C ARG A 154 3.32 34.46 17.01
N GLN A 155 2.80 35.23 17.97
CA GLN A 155 3.52 35.54 19.21
C GLN A 155 3.50 34.34 20.16
N VAL A 156 2.37 33.63 20.26
CA VAL A 156 2.25 32.39 21.04
C VAL A 156 3.21 31.33 20.48
N ASP A 157 3.23 31.14 19.16
CA ASP A 157 4.12 30.18 18.49
C ASP A 157 5.60 30.48 18.75
N ALA A 158 5.99 31.75 18.67
CA ALA A 158 7.36 32.17 18.95
C ALA A 158 7.78 31.94 20.42
N VAL A 159 6.88 32.17 21.37
CA VAL A 159 7.14 31.91 22.80
C VAL A 159 7.24 30.41 23.09
N MET A 160 6.34 29.61 22.51
CA MET A 160 6.35 28.15 22.68
C MET A 160 7.57 27.50 22.01
N LEU A 161 7.99 28.00 20.84
CA LEU A 161 9.21 27.54 20.18
C LEU A 161 10.45 27.89 21.02
N ARG A 162 10.55 29.09 21.58
CA ARG A 162 11.65 29.45 22.48
C ARG A 162 11.68 28.58 23.74
N ALA A 163 10.52 28.26 24.32
CA ALA A 163 10.42 27.35 25.47
C ALA A 163 10.96 25.95 25.14
N PHE A 164 10.62 25.43 23.96
CA PHE A 164 11.13 24.16 23.44
C PHE A 164 12.65 24.19 23.23
N LEU A 165 13.17 25.24 22.59
CA LEU A 165 14.61 25.40 22.34
C LEU A 165 15.42 25.58 23.62
N ALA A 166 14.87 26.31 24.61
CA ALA A 166 15.50 26.49 25.92
C ALA A 166 15.58 25.17 26.69
N ASP A 167 14.56 24.32 26.61
CA ASP A 167 14.59 22.98 27.22
C ASP A 167 15.61 22.06 26.54
N LEU A 168 15.74 22.12 25.21
CA LEU A 168 16.77 21.37 24.48
C LEU A 168 18.18 21.81 24.85
N ARG A 169 18.46 23.12 24.89
CA ARG A 169 19.76 23.66 25.30
C ARG A 169 20.14 23.19 26.70
N ASP A 170 19.24 23.40 27.67
CA ASP A 170 19.41 22.97 29.05
C ASP A 170 19.76 21.49 29.21
N ASP A 171 19.15 20.61 28.41
CA ASP A 171 19.37 19.17 28.49
C ASP A 171 20.71 18.77 27.87
N PHE A 172 21.07 19.38 26.74
CA PHE A 172 22.34 19.15 26.05
C PHE A 172 23.54 19.77 26.79
N GLU A 173 23.36 20.89 27.49
CA GLU A 173 24.41 21.45 28.35
C GLU A 173 24.68 20.56 29.57
N ARG A 174 23.62 20.06 30.24
CA ARG A 174 23.76 19.21 31.43
C ARG A 174 24.35 17.84 31.13
N HIS A 175 24.14 17.32 29.92
CA HIS A 175 24.51 15.95 29.54
C HIS A 175 25.44 15.89 28.31
N GLY A 176 26.03 17.01 27.89
CA GLY A 176 26.79 17.13 26.65
C GLY A 176 28.01 16.21 26.55
N ARG A 177 28.56 15.74 27.68
CA ARG A 177 29.64 14.72 27.70
C ARG A 177 29.16 13.31 27.35
N ASP A 178 27.89 12.99 27.62
CA ASP A 178 27.29 11.67 27.33
C ASP A 178 26.64 11.63 25.94
N ARG A 179 26.40 12.79 25.31
CA ARG A 179 25.76 12.92 24.00
C ARG A 179 26.75 13.40 22.97
N GLY A 180 27.36 12.47 22.24
CA GLY A 180 28.36 12.77 21.21
C GLY A 180 27.84 13.41 19.91
N SER A 181 26.61 13.93 19.83
CA SER A 181 26.02 14.46 18.58
C SER A 181 24.87 15.44 18.83
N ASN A 182 24.68 16.42 17.93
CA ASN A 182 23.56 17.39 17.91
C ASN A 182 22.20 16.73 17.63
N CYS A 183 21.12 17.39 18.02
CA CYS A 183 19.73 17.06 17.66
C CYS A 183 19.49 17.30 16.17
N LEU A 184 18.94 16.31 15.45
CA LEU A 184 18.67 16.40 14.01
C LEU A 184 17.16 16.50 13.73
N ILE A 185 16.74 17.56 13.04
CA ILE A 185 15.37 17.76 12.56
C ILE A 185 15.35 17.50 11.05
N LEU A 186 14.55 16.53 10.60
CA LEU A 186 14.36 16.22 9.18
C LEU A 186 13.00 16.77 8.70
N LEU A 187 13.02 17.75 7.79
CA LEU A 187 11.83 18.38 7.22
C LEU A 187 11.68 18.00 5.75
N ASP A 188 10.55 17.42 5.38
CA ASP A 188 10.26 17.06 3.99
C ASP A 188 9.22 18.01 3.36
N ASN A 189 9.43 18.42 2.10
CA ASN A 189 8.62 19.40 1.35
C ASN A 189 8.57 20.80 1.99
N ALA A 190 9.75 21.34 2.32
CA ALA A 190 9.89 22.65 2.91
C ALA A 190 9.36 23.81 2.03
N ASP A 191 9.15 23.61 0.73
CA ASP A 191 8.57 24.65 -0.15
C ASP A 191 7.08 24.86 0.01
N THR A 192 6.39 23.98 0.75
CA THR A 192 4.99 24.23 1.08
C THR A 192 4.86 25.55 1.87
N PRO A 193 3.75 26.30 1.76
CA PRO A 193 3.57 27.56 2.49
C PRO A 193 3.85 27.41 4.00
N SER A 194 3.37 26.32 4.61
CA SER A 194 3.66 26.05 6.01
C SER A 194 5.10 25.60 6.26
N GLY A 195 5.69 24.78 5.37
CA GLY A 195 7.11 24.42 5.41
C GLY A 195 8.01 25.65 5.53
N ARG A 196 7.73 26.65 4.68
CA ARG A 196 8.40 27.94 4.68
C ARG A 196 8.16 28.71 5.97
N ALA A 197 6.91 28.86 6.38
CA ALA A 197 6.58 29.60 7.60
C ALA A 197 7.21 28.97 8.87
N PHE A 198 7.36 27.64 8.92
CA PHE A 198 8.05 26.97 10.01
C PHE A 198 9.57 27.17 9.99
N LEU A 199 10.20 27.06 8.81
CA LEU A 199 11.62 27.39 8.66
C LEU A 199 11.90 28.85 9.00
N GLU A 200 11.00 29.78 8.66
CA GLU A 200 11.11 31.19 9.05
C GLU A 200 11.01 31.38 10.55
N LEU A 201 10.09 30.70 11.23
CA LEU A 201 10.01 30.72 12.71
C LEU A 201 11.29 30.18 13.35
N LEU A 202 11.81 29.04 12.86
CA LEU A 202 13.08 28.47 13.33
C LEU A 202 14.24 29.44 13.11
N ARG A 203 14.33 30.03 11.90
CA ARG A 203 15.36 31.00 11.56
C ARG A 203 15.32 32.21 12.48
N ASN A 204 14.14 32.78 12.73
CA ASN A 204 13.98 33.93 13.61
C ASN A 204 14.36 33.56 15.06
N ALA A 205 13.93 32.38 15.54
CA ALA A 205 14.29 31.91 16.87
C ALA A 205 15.80 31.64 17.04
N PHE A 206 16.49 31.19 16.00
CA PHE A 206 17.95 31.06 16.00
C PHE A 206 18.67 32.40 15.87
N HIS A 207 18.10 33.37 15.14
CA HIS A 207 18.68 34.69 14.99
C HIS A 207 18.62 35.51 16.28
N ASP A 208 17.55 35.35 17.05
CA ASP A 208 17.35 36.06 18.32
C ASP A 208 18.20 35.49 19.47
N SER A 209 18.89 34.36 19.27
CA SER A 209 19.70 33.67 20.28
C SER A 209 21.20 33.80 20.00
N ASP A 210 21.96 34.42 20.90
CA ASP A 210 23.43 34.55 20.83
C ASP A 210 24.19 33.24 21.18
N GLU A 211 23.49 32.13 21.44
CA GLU A 211 24.08 30.86 21.89
C GLU A 211 24.03 29.76 20.83
N ASP A 212 25.06 28.90 20.80
CA ASP A 212 25.14 27.73 19.92
C ASP A 212 23.98 26.76 20.18
N SER A 213 23.01 26.71 19.25
CA SER A 213 21.87 25.80 19.35
C SER A 213 22.29 24.35 19.03
N PRO A 214 21.90 23.34 19.85
CA PRO A 214 22.27 21.94 19.61
C PRO A 214 21.46 21.29 18.49
N ILE A 215 20.91 22.07 17.54
CA ILE A 215 19.96 21.60 16.53
C ILE A 215 20.55 21.77 15.13
N THR A 216 20.49 20.71 14.35
CA THR A 216 20.75 20.69 12.92
C THR A 216 19.43 20.43 12.19
N VAL A 217 19.05 21.29 11.26
CA VAL A 217 17.85 21.14 10.45
C VAL A 217 18.24 20.74 9.04
N VAL A 218 17.75 19.61 8.57
CA VAL A 218 17.88 19.15 7.18
C VAL A 218 16.50 19.20 6.55
N ALA A 219 16.36 20.01 5.50
CA ALA A 219 15.10 20.23 4.82
C ALA A 219 15.19 19.82 3.34
N THR A 220 14.18 19.12 2.82
CA THR A 220 14.08 18.85 1.38
C THR A 220 13.27 19.94 0.68
N SER A 221 13.74 20.36 -0.49
CA SER A 221 13.09 21.36 -1.34
C SER A 221 13.10 20.91 -2.80
N ARG A 222 12.01 21.20 -3.51
CA ARG A 222 11.83 21.10 -4.96
C ARG A 222 12.36 22.32 -5.72
N GLY A 223 13.02 23.28 -5.04
CA GLY A 223 13.65 24.44 -5.67
C GLY A 223 13.15 25.81 -5.19
N PRO A 224 11.84 26.09 -4.99
CA PRO A 224 11.36 27.43 -4.66
C PRO A 224 12.00 28.08 -3.43
N LEU A 225 12.27 27.31 -2.37
CA LEU A 225 12.94 27.78 -1.15
C LEU A 225 14.37 28.25 -1.40
N VAL A 226 15.07 27.57 -2.31
CA VAL A 226 16.49 27.82 -2.60
C VAL A 226 16.70 28.68 -3.84
N ALA A 227 15.66 28.92 -4.64
CA ALA A 227 15.72 29.70 -5.87
C ALA A 227 16.35 31.10 -5.71
N PRO A 228 16.11 31.86 -4.63
CA PRO A 228 16.79 33.15 -4.43
C PRO A 228 18.31 33.05 -4.26
N TYR A 229 18.82 31.86 -3.91
CA TYR A 229 20.24 31.61 -3.66
C TYR A 229 20.95 30.94 -4.84
N ALA A 230 20.20 30.52 -5.87
CA ALA A 230 20.73 29.89 -7.07
C ALA A 230 21.17 30.98 -8.06
N THR A 231 22.47 31.08 -8.33
CA THR A 231 23.00 31.91 -9.41
C THR A 231 23.51 31.00 -10.54
N SER A 232 23.50 31.50 -11.77
CA SER A 232 24.01 30.74 -12.94
C SER A 232 25.50 30.38 -12.82
N ASP A 233 26.23 31.15 -12.02
CA ASP A 233 27.69 31.13 -11.96
C ASP A 233 28.21 30.31 -10.76
N GLU A 234 27.34 29.95 -9.82
CA GLU A 234 27.70 29.19 -8.61
C GLU A 234 26.63 28.13 -8.29
N PRO A 235 26.74 26.92 -8.87
CA PRO A 235 25.80 25.84 -8.60
C PRO A 235 25.89 25.37 -7.15
N PHE A 236 24.79 24.85 -6.62
CA PHE A 236 24.80 24.25 -5.29
C PHE A 236 25.71 23.02 -5.22
N PRO A 237 26.51 22.86 -4.15
CA PRO A 237 27.34 21.69 -3.95
C PRO A 237 26.47 20.44 -3.91
N THR A 238 26.96 19.36 -4.50
CA THR A 238 26.37 18.02 -4.35
C THR A 238 26.63 17.47 -2.95
N THR A 239 25.98 16.36 -2.60
CA THR A 239 26.23 15.67 -1.33
C THR A 239 27.69 15.28 -1.10
N ASP A 240 28.46 15.06 -2.17
CA ASP A 240 29.87 14.66 -2.10
C ASP A 240 30.81 15.88 -2.04
N GLU A 241 30.38 17.03 -2.56
CA GLU A 241 31.12 18.30 -2.51
C GLU A 241 30.84 19.08 -1.22
N ALA A 242 29.67 18.86 -0.63
CA ALA A 242 29.20 19.54 0.57
C ALA A 242 30.16 19.31 1.74
N SER A 243 30.65 20.39 2.34
CA SER A 243 31.58 20.32 3.47
C SER A 243 31.38 21.45 4.47
N VAL A 244 31.83 21.24 5.71
CA VAL A 244 31.79 22.29 6.75
C VAL A 244 32.61 23.51 6.35
N ALA A 245 33.76 23.30 5.68
CA ALA A 245 34.59 24.40 5.20
C ALA A 245 33.88 25.26 4.15
N ASP A 246 33.17 24.63 3.21
CA ASP A 246 32.37 25.34 2.21
C ASP A 246 31.21 26.09 2.86
N TYR A 247 30.49 25.47 3.81
CA TYR A 247 29.45 26.15 4.57
C TYR A 247 29.93 27.42 5.28
N LEU A 248 31.04 27.32 6.03
CA LEU A 248 31.60 28.45 6.79
C LEU A 248 32.09 29.58 5.86
N GLY A 249 32.58 29.24 4.66
CA GLY A 249 33.01 30.22 3.66
C GLY A 249 31.87 31.03 3.03
N LYS A 250 30.62 30.54 3.10
CA LYS A 250 29.45 31.20 2.49
C LYS A 250 28.70 32.13 3.45
N GLY A 251 28.80 31.93 4.77
CA GLY A 251 28.17 32.80 5.77
C GLY A 251 26.63 32.90 5.67
N ARG A 252 25.95 31.89 5.12
CA ARG A 252 24.49 31.87 4.93
C ARG A 252 23.80 31.12 6.06
N TRP A 253 22.58 31.53 6.41
CA TRP A 253 21.75 30.83 7.42
C TRP A 253 21.29 29.43 6.98
N CYS A 254 21.31 29.16 5.67
CA CYS A 254 21.02 27.84 5.10
C CYS A 254 22.14 27.43 4.14
N TYR A 255 22.41 26.12 4.10
CA TYR A 255 23.39 25.51 3.22
C TYR A 255 22.69 24.59 2.21
N PRO A 256 22.30 25.11 1.03
CA PRO A 256 21.60 24.33 0.03
C PRO A 256 22.54 23.29 -0.58
N VAL A 257 22.18 22.01 -0.43
CA VAL A 257 22.88 20.88 -1.02
C VAL A 257 22.00 20.24 -2.08
N ARG A 258 22.55 20.03 -3.27
CA ARG A 258 21.85 19.34 -4.36
C ARG A 258 21.95 17.84 -4.13
N LEU A 259 20.79 17.19 -3.99
CA LEU A 259 20.72 15.73 -3.96
C LEU A 259 21.10 15.18 -5.33
N THR A 260 21.98 14.18 -5.33
CA THR A 260 22.40 13.46 -6.53
C THR A 260 21.34 12.43 -6.92
N ASP A 261 21.26 12.14 -8.22
CA ASP A 261 20.44 11.04 -8.72
C ASP A 261 20.99 9.69 -8.22
N LEU A 262 20.10 8.71 -8.09
CA LEU A 262 20.46 7.39 -7.60
C LEU A 262 21.45 6.70 -8.55
N THR A 263 22.49 6.09 -7.99
CA THR A 263 23.39 5.22 -8.76
C THR A 263 22.69 3.92 -9.16
N VAL A 264 23.22 3.22 -10.16
CA VAL A 264 22.70 1.90 -10.58
C VAL A 264 22.62 0.93 -9.39
N ASP A 265 23.61 0.93 -8.49
CA ASP A 265 23.61 0.06 -7.30
C ASP A 265 22.52 0.43 -6.29
N GLN A 266 22.23 1.71 -6.13
CA GLN A 266 21.10 2.16 -5.32
C GLN A 266 19.77 1.74 -5.96
N VAL A 267 19.65 1.80 -7.29
CA VAL A 267 18.48 1.26 -8.00
C VAL A 267 18.37 -0.26 -7.82
N LYS A 268 19.49 -1.01 -7.85
CA LYS A 268 19.50 -2.45 -7.52
C LYS A 268 18.96 -2.71 -6.12
N ALA A 269 19.37 -1.91 -5.14
CA ALA A 269 18.85 -2.02 -3.78
C ALA A 269 17.34 -1.75 -3.71
N MET A 270 16.83 -0.78 -4.46
CA MET A 270 15.38 -0.52 -4.57
C MET A 270 14.63 -1.69 -5.21
N VAL A 271 15.16 -2.26 -6.30
CA VAL A 271 14.57 -3.43 -6.98
C VAL A 271 14.51 -4.64 -6.05
N ARG A 272 15.57 -4.90 -5.27
CA ARG A 272 15.60 -5.96 -4.25
C ARG A 272 14.56 -5.73 -3.17
N LYS A 273 14.53 -4.51 -2.61
CA LYS A 273 13.60 -4.16 -1.54
C LYS A 273 12.14 -4.25 -1.96
N ALA A 274 11.83 -3.88 -3.20
CA ALA A 274 10.49 -4.00 -3.76
C ALA A 274 10.16 -5.42 -4.24
N ASP A 275 11.13 -6.34 -4.23
CA ASP A 275 11.07 -7.63 -4.90
C ASP A 275 10.53 -7.47 -6.33
N ALA A 276 11.13 -6.63 -7.16
CA ALA A 276 10.59 -6.33 -8.50
C ALA A 276 11.16 -7.26 -9.62
N GLY A 277 12.02 -8.23 -9.27
CA GLY A 277 12.65 -9.20 -10.18
C GLY A 277 14.17 -9.18 -10.06
N ASP A 278 14.87 -9.70 -11.09
CA ASP A 278 16.34 -9.75 -11.13
C ASP A 278 16.95 -8.33 -11.14
N PRO A 279 17.62 -7.91 -10.05
CA PRO A 279 18.19 -6.57 -9.93
C PRO A 279 19.25 -6.28 -10.99
N GLU A 280 19.99 -7.29 -11.43
CA GLU A 280 21.07 -7.11 -12.41
C GLU A 280 20.53 -6.79 -13.81
N LYS A 281 19.30 -7.23 -14.13
CA LYS A 281 18.64 -6.93 -15.41
C LYS A 281 17.79 -5.67 -15.35
N ILE A 282 17.02 -5.51 -14.27
CA ILE A 282 16.02 -4.45 -14.16
C ILE A 282 16.66 -3.11 -13.82
N ALA A 283 17.59 -3.06 -12.86
CA ALA A 283 18.12 -1.80 -12.38
C ALA A 283 18.85 -0.98 -13.46
N PRO A 284 19.72 -1.56 -14.32
CA PRO A 284 20.36 -0.80 -15.40
C PRO A 284 19.36 -0.25 -16.42
N ALA A 285 18.28 -0.99 -16.69
CA ALA A 285 17.23 -0.54 -17.61
C ALA A 285 16.42 0.61 -17.00
N VAL A 286 15.98 0.46 -15.74
CA VAL A 286 15.26 1.51 -15.01
C VAL A 286 16.13 2.75 -14.89
N HIS A 287 17.37 2.61 -14.41
CA HIS A 287 18.32 3.72 -14.27
C HIS A 287 18.59 4.41 -15.61
N ARG A 288 18.67 3.69 -16.74
CA ARG A 288 18.83 4.32 -18.05
C ARG A 288 17.63 5.19 -18.43
N PHE A 289 16.41 4.74 -18.12
CA PHE A 289 15.20 5.50 -18.38
C PHE A 289 15.07 6.69 -17.41
N THR A 290 15.27 6.46 -16.11
CA THR A 290 15.03 7.44 -15.06
C THR A 290 16.21 8.36 -14.77
N ARG A 291 17.41 8.01 -15.27
CA ARG A 291 18.71 8.61 -14.92
C ARG A 291 19.02 8.59 -13.42
N GLY A 292 18.34 7.71 -12.67
CA GLY A 292 18.48 7.64 -11.22
C GLY A 292 17.55 8.57 -10.45
N HIS A 293 16.71 9.37 -11.12
CA HIS A 293 15.76 10.24 -10.42
C HIS A 293 14.89 9.43 -9.46
N ALA A 294 14.95 9.73 -8.16
CA ALA A 294 14.40 8.88 -7.11
C ALA A 294 12.89 8.64 -7.24
N GLY A 295 12.10 9.70 -7.48
CA GLY A 295 10.64 9.60 -7.66
C GLY A 295 10.23 8.76 -8.88
N ALA A 296 10.73 9.10 -10.06
CA ALA A 296 10.53 8.33 -11.28
C ALA A 296 10.99 6.86 -11.15
N THR A 297 12.13 6.61 -10.50
CA THR A 297 12.65 5.25 -10.24
C THR A 297 11.69 4.46 -9.35
N ALA A 298 11.23 5.05 -8.25
CA ALA A 298 10.27 4.40 -7.36
C ALA A 298 8.97 4.05 -8.08
N GLU A 299 8.42 4.97 -8.88
CA GLU A 299 7.20 4.73 -9.66
C GLU A 299 7.36 3.62 -10.69
N VAL A 300 8.48 3.59 -11.41
CA VAL A 300 8.74 2.55 -12.41
C VAL A 300 8.97 1.20 -11.73
N VAL A 301 9.79 1.12 -10.67
CA VAL A 301 10.03 -0.14 -9.94
C VAL A 301 8.72 -0.69 -9.35
N ARG A 302 7.86 0.17 -8.81
CA ARG A 302 6.53 -0.20 -8.34
C ARG A 302 5.67 -0.77 -9.47
N ALA A 303 5.62 -0.11 -10.62
CA ALA A 303 4.86 -0.59 -11.77
C ALA A 303 5.40 -1.92 -12.32
N ILE A 304 6.72 -2.12 -12.29
CA ILE A 304 7.35 -3.40 -12.64
C ILE A 304 6.89 -4.51 -11.69
N LYS A 305 6.92 -4.26 -10.38
CA LYS A 305 6.43 -5.21 -9.36
C LYS A 305 4.98 -5.59 -9.63
N GLU A 306 4.11 -4.60 -9.83
CA GLU A 306 2.68 -4.81 -10.10
C GLU A 306 2.44 -5.62 -11.38
N MET A 307 3.20 -5.35 -12.44
CA MET A 307 3.11 -6.11 -13.70
C MET A 307 3.66 -7.53 -13.55
N ARG A 308 4.78 -7.72 -12.86
CA ARG A 308 5.39 -9.03 -12.62
C ARG A 308 4.47 -9.93 -11.81
N ASP A 309 3.85 -9.38 -10.77
CA ASP A 309 2.85 -10.09 -9.96
C ASP A 309 1.64 -10.57 -10.78
N ARG A 310 1.39 -9.98 -11.95
CA ARG A 310 0.25 -10.32 -12.84
C ARG A 310 0.61 -11.19 -14.03
N LEU A 311 1.79 -10.97 -14.64
CA LEU A 311 2.21 -11.58 -15.90
C LEU A 311 3.34 -12.61 -15.71
N GLY A 312 3.78 -12.82 -14.46
CA GLY A 312 4.94 -13.65 -14.13
C GLY A 312 6.27 -13.02 -14.58
N ASP A 313 7.32 -13.84 -14.62
CA ASP A 313 8.71 -13.43 -14.92
C ASP A 313 8.98 -13.13 -16.42
N HIS A 314 7.95 -13.11 -17.26
CA HIS A 314 8.09 -12.91 -18.71
C HIS A 314 8.50 -11.47 -19.03
N ALA A 315 9.82 -11.25 -19.11
CA ALA A 315 10.53 -10.10 -19.70
C ALA A 315 9.77 -8.76 -19.59
N VAL A 316 9.95 -8.08 -18.46
CA VAL A 316 9.38 -6.75 -18.19
C VAL A 316 9.91 -5.74 -19.21
N ASP A 317 9.06 -5.34 -20.13
CA ASP A 317 9.34 -4.32 -21.14
C ASP A 317 8.98 -2.94 -20.57
N LEU A 318 9.99 -2.08 -20.36
CA LEU A 318 9.78 -0.74 -19.79
C LEU A 318 8.79 0.10 -20.58
N ARG A 319 8.64 -0.10 -21.90
CA ARG A 319 7.62 0.60 -22.67
C ARG A 319 6.23 0.18 -22.24
N LYS A 320 6.01 -1.13 -22.07
CA LYS A 320 4.75 -1.67 -21.53
C LYS A 320 4.51 -1.23 -20.09
N VAL A 321 5.57 -1.09 -19.28
CA VAL A 321 5.50 -0.58 -17.91
C VAL A 321 5.05 0.86 -17.87
N VAL A 322 5.65 1.73 -18.68
CA VAL A 322 5.30 3.15 -18.74
C VAL A 322 3.87 3.35 -19.24
N ASP A 323 3.41 2.51 -20.16
CA ASP A 323 2.03 2.55 -20.67
C ASP A 323 1.05 1.70 -19.82
N HIS A 324 1.54 1.03 -18.77
CA HIS A 324 0.70 0.22 -17.88
C HIS A 324 -0.25 1.09 -17.07
N VAL A 325 -1.49 0.63 -16.95
CA VAL A 325 -2.52 1.20 -16.09
C VAL A 325 -2.71 0.28 -14.88
N PRO A 326 -2.21 0.67 -13.68
CA PRO A 326 -2.47 -0.06 -12.45
C PRO A 326 -3.94 -0.06 -12.08
N PHE A 327 -4.36 -1.10 -11.36
CA PHE A 327 -5.71 -1.22 -10.79
C PHE A 327 -5.59 -0.93 -9.29
N GLY A 328 -6.41 -0.02 -8.76
CA GLY A 328 -6.40 0.42 -7.35
C GLY A 328 -5.99 1.89 -7.13
N VAL A 329 -6.37 2.43 -5.96
CA VAL A 329 -6.16 3.74 -5.25
C VAL A 329 -5.92 5.02 -6.08
N ASP A 330 -5.17 4.99 -7.19
CA ASP A 330 -4.76 6.13 -8.02
C ASP A 330 -5.63 6.32 -9.30
N GLY A 331 -6.89 5.89 -9.26
CA GLY A 331 -7.89 6.24 -10.30
C GLY A 331 -7.65 5.65 -11.70
N GLY A 332 -6.92 4.54 -11.83
CA GLY A 332 -6.75 3.84 -13.11
C GLY A 332 -5.98 4.66 -14.17
N ARG A 333 -5.01 5.49 -13.75
CA ARG A 333 -4.15 6.25 -14.67
C ARG A 333 -2.87 5.50 -15.03
N ALA A 334 -2.40 5.66 -16.27
CA ALA A 334 -1.15 5.07 -16.73
C ALA A 334 0.07 5.61 -15.96
N VAL A 335 1.13 4.80 -15.80
CA VAL A 335 2.40 5.21 -15.16
C VAL A 335 2.96 6.48 -15.81
N ARG A 336 2.88 6.57 -17.14
CA ARG A 336 3.20 7.76 -17.94
C ARG A 336 2.55 9.04 -17.42
N GLU A 337 1.26 8.99 -17.12
CA GLU A 337 0.50 10.16 -16.68
C GLU A 337 0.89 10.55 -15.26
N ARG A 338 1.12 9.58 -14.37
CA ARG A 338 1.64 9.86 -13.02
C ARG A 338 3.04 10.47 -13.03
N LEU A 339 3.92 10.00 -13.91
CA LEU A 339 5.24 10.58 -14.08
C LEU A 339 5.15 12.03 -14.59
N LEU A 340 4.25 12.31 -15.53
CA LEU A 340 4.03 13.68 -16.02
C LEU A 340 3.47 14.58 -14.92
N ASP A 341 2.48 14.12 -14.15
CA ASP A 341 1.92 14.87 -13.03
C ASP A 341 3.00 15.18 -11.99
N MET A 342 3.89 14.22 -11.68
CA MET A 342 5.00 14.43 -10.74
C MET A 342 5.90 15.61 -11.14
N PHE A 343 6.20 15.75 -12.44
CA PHE A 343 7.09 16.82 -12.93
C PHE A 343 6.36 18.13 -13.24
N LEU A 344 5.06 18.09 -13.54
CA LEU A 344 4.28 19.25 -14.02
C LEU A 344 3.26 19.77 -12.99
N ASP A 345 3.27 19.23 -11.78
CA ASP A 345 2.38 19.63 -10.69
C ASP A 345 2.44 21.15 -10.45
N GLY A 346 1.28 21.77 -10.23
CA GLY A 346 1.15 23.22 -10.04
C GLY A 346 1.29 24.12 -11.28
N LEU A 347 1.72 23.59 -12.45
CA LEU A 347 1.86 24.41 -13.66
C LEU A 347 0.52 24.62 -14.40
N PRO A 348 0.23 25.83 -14.93
CA PRO A 348 -0.95 26.10 -15.75
C PRO A 348 -1.00 25.22 -17.01
N ALA A 349 -2.20 24.82 -17.44
CA ALA A 349 -2.40 23.95 -18.60
C ALA A 349 -1.73 24.49 -19.89
N LYS A 350 -1.75 25.81 -20.09
CA LYS A 350 -1.10 26.48 -21.22
C LYS A 350 0.43 26.35 -21.17
N THR A 351 1.04 26.51 -19.99
CA THR A 351 2.48 26.29 -19.80
C THR A 351 2.85 24.84 -20.07
N ARG A 352 2.02 23.89 -19.63
CA ARG A 352 2.21 22.45 -19.93
C ARG A 352 2.19 22.17 -21.44
N ASP A 353 1.28 22.81 -22.19
CA ASP A 353 1.23 22.67 -23.65
C ASP A 353 2.46 23.27 -24.35
N HIS A 354 2.95 24.42 -23.88
CA HIS A 354 4.20 25.01 -24.38
C HIS A 354 5.41 24.11 -24.09
N LEU A 355 5.46 23.47 -22.93
CA LEU A 355 6.52 22.51 -22.57
C LEU A 355 6.58 21.31 -23.52
N ILE A 356 5.44 20.84 -24.04
CA ILE A 356 5.41 19.80 -25.08
C ILE A 356 6.20 20.25 -26.31
N THR A 357 6.04 21.50 -26.75
CA THR A 357 6.81 22.07 -27.87
C THR A 357 8.29 22.22 -27.51
N CYS A 358 8.61 22.74 -26.32
CA CYS A 358 9.98 22.93 -25.85
C CYS A 358 10.77 21.62 -25.72
N ALA A 359 10.11 20.48 -25.55
CA ALA A 359 10.77 19.18 -25.43
C ALA A 359 11.61 18.80 -26.66
N ALA A 360 11.37 19.43 -27.83
CA ALA A 360 12.19 19.26 -29.04
C ALA A 360 13.58 19.91 -28.94
N ALA A 361 13.71 21.04 -28.22
CA ALA A 361 14.95 21.81 -28.11
C ALA A 361 15.97 21.11 -27.21
N ARG A 362 17.23 20.96 -27.60
CA ARG A 362 18.25 20.18 -26.84
C ARG A 362 18.61 20.78 -25.49
N ASP A 363 18.49 22.10 -25.37
CA ASP A 363 18.77 22.86 -24.17
C ASP A 363 17.89 24.12 -24.09
N HIS A 364 18.01 24.84 -22.98
CA HIS A 364 17.26 26.06 -22.70
C HIS A 364 17.45 27.15 -23.76
N ARG A 365 18.64 27.25 -24.39
CA ARG A 365 18.90 28.26 -25.42
C ARG A 365 18.09 27.97 -26.68
N GLU A 366 18.09 26.72 -27.13
CA GLU A 366 17.25 26.31 -28.27
C GLU A 366 15.76 26.44 -27.97
N ALA A 367 15.34 26.25 -26.72
CA ALA A 367 13.94 26.46 -26.33
C ALA A 367 13.53 27.93 -26.51
N GLY A 368 14.46 28.87 -26.30
CA GLY A 368 14.26 30.29 -26.58
C GLY A 368 13.92 30.59 -28.04
N GLU A 369 14.47 29.85 -29.00
CA GLU A 369 14.16 30.03 -30.44
C GLU A 369 12.73 29.65 -30.82
N LEU A 370 12.04 28.90 -29.95
CA LEU A 370 10.65 28.51 -30.13
C LEU A 370 9.67 29.57 -29.64
N VAL A 371 10.13 30.53 -28.82
CA VAL A 371 9.28 31.54 -28.17
C VAL A 371 9.41 32.89 -28.88
N GLY A 372 8.27 33.48 -29.25
CA GLY A 372 8.22 34.82 -29.81
C GLY A 372 7.09 35.03 -30.84
N PRO A 373 6.94 36.25 -31.37
CA PRO A 373 5.95 36.53 -32.41
C PRO A 373 6.24 35.72 -33.68
N GLY A 374 5.23 35.02 -34.21
CA GLY A 374 5.36 34.15 -35.38
C GLY A 374 6.15 32.86 -35.15
N ARG A 375 6.49 32.54 -33.90
CA ARG A 375 7.15 31.28 -33.52
C ARG A 375 6.13 30.25 -33.03
N PRO A 376 6.50 28.95 -32.96
CA PRO A 376 5.61 27.89 -32.49
C PRO A 376 5.01 28.13 -31.09
N ILE A 377 5.72 28.86 -30.24
CA ILE A 377 5.25 29.32 -28.93
C ILE A 377 5.13 30.85 -29.00
N GLY A 378 3.92 31.37 -28.82
CA GLY A 378 3.65 32.81 -28.90
C GLY A 378 4.37 33.62 -27.80
N ARG A 379 4.21 34.96 -27.84
CA ARG A 379 4.82 35.87 -26.84
C ARG A 379 4.39 35.55 -25.40
N ASP A 380 3.16 35.10 -25.24
CA ASP A 380 2.54 34.68 -24.00
C ASP A 380 3.14 33.40 -23.41
N GLY A 381 4.03 32.71 -24.13
CA GLY A 381 4.70 31.51 -23.65
C GLY A 381 6.06 31.73 -22.99
N ALA A 382 6.55 32.96 -22.84
CA ALA A 382 7.86 33.26 -22.26
C ALA A 382 8.06 32.68 -20.84
N ALA A 383 6.98 32.54 -20.06
CA ALA A 383 7.02 31.97 -18.72
C ALA A 383 7.65 30.56 -18.68
N VAL A 384 7.54 29.78 -19.77
CA VAL A 384 8.09 28.42 -19.85
C VAL A 384 9.61 28.37 -19.72
N LEU A 385 10.30 29.46 -20.08
CA LEU A 385 11.75 29.56 -20.00
C LEU A 385 12.23 29.92 -18.58
N SER A 386 11.33 30.38 -17.71
CA SER A 386 11.63 30.79 -16.34
C SER A 386 11.40 29.67 -15.32
N GLU A 387 10.92 28.50 -15.76
CA GLU A 387 10.63 27.35 -14.89
C GLU A 387 11.93 26.63 -14.46
N THR A 388 12.52 27.06 -13.35
CA THR A 388 13.83 26.58 -12.85
C THR A 388 13.83 25.12 -12.39
N THR A 389 12.66 24.56 -12.07
CA THR A 389 12.49 23.14 -11.71
C THR A 389 12.45 22.23 -12.94
N ILE A 390 12.17 22.80 -14.11
CA ILE A 390 12.12 22.08 -15.39
C ILE A 390 13.48 22.16 -16.08
N TRP A 391 14.08 23.35 -16.12
CA TRP A 391 15.37 23.60 -16.74
C TRP A 391 16.51 23.44 -15.73
N LEU A 392 17.00 22.21 -15.60
CA LEU A 392 18.03 21.86 -14.64
C LEU A 392 19.43 22.26 -15.17
N PRO A 393 20.28 22.92 -14.37
CA PRO A 393 21.67 23.13 -14.72
C PRO A 393 22.40 21.79 -14.86
N GLY A 394 23.29 21.67 -15.84
CA GLY A 394 24.08 20.45 -16.06
C GLY A 394 25.06 20.17 -14.90
N VAL A 395 25.48 18.91 -14.75
CA VAL A 395 26.55 18.51 -13.78
C VAL A 395 27.89 19.16 -14.14
N THR A 396 28.10 19.45 -15.42
CA THR A 396 29.23 20.22 -15.94
C THR A 396 28.75 21.59 -16.43
N ALA A 397 29.63 22.60 -16.42
CA ALA A 397 29.35 23.92 -16.99
C ALA A 397 28.73 23.80 -18.40
N GLY A 398 27.46 24.20 -18.54
CA GLY A 398 26.67 24.04 -19.77
C GLY A 398 25.25 24.59 -19.62
N PRO A 399 24.54 24.82 -20.74
CA PRO A 399 23.18 25.37 -20.70
C PRO A 399 22.22 24.39 -20.02
N ALA A 400 21.25 24.95 -19.28
CA ALA A 400 20.25 24.16 -18.58
C ALA A 400 19.43 23.27 -19.53
N ARG A 401 19.02 22.10 -19.05
CA ARG A 401 18.31 21.09 -19.86
C ARG A 401 17.09 20.56 -19.12
N MET A 402 16.07 20.21 -19.89
CA MET A 402 14.89 19.53 -19.36
C MET A 402 15.25 18.14 -18.84
N HIS A 403 14.68 17.75 -17.70
CA HIS A 403 14.90 16.43 -17.11
C HIS A 403 14.63 15.31 -18.16
N PRO A 404 15.54 14.32 -18.34
CA PRO A 404 15.46 13.37 -19.44
C PRO A 404 14.16 12.55 -19.50
N VAL A 405 13.62 12.14 -18.34
CA VAL A 405 12.32 11.45 -18.26
C VAL A 405 11.20 12.36 -18.77
N LEU A 406 11.12 13.58 -18.23
CA LEU A 406 10.09 14.55 -18.60
C LEU A 406 10.17 14.85 -20.10
N ARG A 407 11.36 15.17 -20.61
CA ARG A 407 11.61 15.41 -22.03
C ARG A 407 11.11 14.25 -22.88
N ARG A 408 11.42 13.00 -22.53
CA ARG A 408 11.00 11.81 -23.28
C ARG A 408 9.48 11.68 -23.32
N LEU A 409 8.80 11.87 -22.19
CA LEU A 409 7.34 11.76 -22.09
C LEU A 409 6.64 12.88 -22.87
N LEU A 410 7.20 14.09 -22.88
CA LEU A 410 6.68 15.23 -23.65
C LEU A 410 6.94 15.08 -25.15
N LEU A 411 8.09 14.52 -25.56
CA LEU A 411 8.37 14.19 -26.96
C LEU A 411 7.35 13.21 -27.54
N ASP A 412 6.89 12.23 -26.75
CA ASP A 412 5.80 11.33 -27.17
C ASP A 412 4.48 12.09 -27.41
N ARG A 413 4.20 13.14 -26.63
CA ARG A 413 3.02 14.00 -26.86
C ARG A 413 3.21 14.90 -28.08
N LEU A 414 4.42 15.42 -28.29
CA LEU A 414 4.75 16.24 -29.47
C LEU A 414 4.60 15.43 -30.76
N ALA A 415 5.06 14.17 -30.77
CA ALA A 415 4.95 13.28 -31.91
C ALA A 415 3.50 12.97 -32.31
N ARG A 416 2.56 13.02 -31.35
CA ARG A 416 1.13 12.82 -31.56
C ARG A 416 0.38 14.07 -32.05
N ARG A 417 1.01 15.26 -32.05
CA ARG A 417 0.39 16.45 -32.63
C ARG A 417 0.20 16.29 -34.13
N HIS A 418 -0.78 17.00 -34.67
CA HIS A 418 -1.08 16.96 -36.11
C HIS A 418 0.19 17.31 -36.92
N PRO A 419 0.53 16.56 -37.99
CA PRO A 419 1.79 16.76 -38.73
C PRO A 419 2.00 18.16 -39.28
N GLN A 420 0.90 18.87 -39.60
CA GLN A 420 0.92 20.23 -40.14
C GLN A 420 0.74 21.33 -39.07
N ALA A 421 0.67 20.96 -37.79
CA ALA A 421 0.54 21.96 -36.73
C ALA A 421 1.81 22.84 -36.66
N PRO A 422 1.69 24.18 -36.53
CA PRO A 422 2.86 25.07 -36.38
C PRO A 422 3.72 24.75 -35.14
N ASN A 423 3.11 24.16 -34.11
CA ASN A 423 3.77 23.64 -32.92
C ASN A 423 3.92 22.10 -32.93
N GLY A 424 3.78 21.47 -34.10
CA GLY A 424 3.96 20.05 -34.32
C GLY A 424 5.42 19.65 -34.60
N TRP A 425 5.71 18.35 -34.57
CA TRP A 425 7.05 17.79 -34.70
C TRP A 425 7.87 18.36 -35.87
N THR A 426 7.32 18.31 -37.09
CA THR A 426 8.03 18.72 -38.31
C THR A 426 8.39 20.21 -38.27
N ALA A 427 7.41 21.09 -38.07
CA ALA A 427 7.62 22.53 -38.05
C ALA A 427 8.63 22.96 -36.97
N VAL A 428 8.55 22.37 -35.77
CA VAL A 428 9.44 22.67 -34.66
C VAL A 428 10.88 22.22 -34.95
N HIS A 429 11.07 20.99 -35.42
CA HIS A 429 12.42 20.49 -35.74
C HIS A 429 13.03 21.19 -36.96
N GLU A 430 12.24 21.59 -37.97
CA GLU A 430 12.73 22.40 -39.10
C GLU A 430 13.19 23.80 -38.65
N LEU A 431 12.41 24.45 -37.78
CA LEU A 431 12.78 25.74 -37.21
C LEU A 431 14.08 25.62 -36.40
N LEU A 432 14.17 24.68 -35.46
CA LEU A 432 15.37 24.48 -34.64
C LEU A 432 16.58 24.10 -35.50
N ARG A 433 16.37 23.31 -36.56
CA ARG A 433 17.43 22.99 -37.52
C ARG A 433 17.97 24.24 -38.20
N SER A 434 17.10 25.11 -38.72
CA SER A 434 17.51 26.36 -39.39
C SER A 434 18.16 27.38 -38.45
N ARG A 435 17.89 27.29 -37.15
CA ARG A 435 18.40 28.17 -36.10
C ARG A 435 19.53 27.54 -35.28
N ALA A 436 20.01 26.36 -35.67
CA ALA A 436 21.01 25.63 -34.91
C ALA A 436 22.33 26.41 -34.83
N ALA A 437 22.83 26.63 -33.61
CA ALA A 437 24.08 27.37 -33.38
C ALA A 437 25.34 26.64 -33.89
N ASN A 438 25.24 25.33 -34.16
CA ASN A 438 26.35 24.51 -34.63
C ASN A 438 25.86 23.31 -35.43
N LYS A 439 26.79 22.67 -36.15
CA LYS A 439 26.49 21.53 -37.01
C LYS A 439 25.89 20.33 -36.26
N ALA A 440 26.27 20.13 -35.00
CA ALA A 440 25.68 19.07 -34.18
C ALA A 440 24.17 19.27 -33.96
N GLY A 441 23.71 20.52 -33.80
CA GLY A 441 22.28 20.82 -33.70
C GLY A 441 21.55 20.63 -35.02
N GLU A 442 22.14 21.13 -36.11
CA GLU A 442 21.55 20.99 -37.43
C GLU A 442 21.31 19.52 -37.80
N LEU A 443 22.34 18.68 -37.61
CA LEU A 443 22.27 17.24 -37.90
C LEU A 443 21.38 16.48 -36.90
N HIS A 444 21.35 16.88 -35.64
CA HIS A 444 20.44 16.30 -34.64
C HIS A 444 18.97 16.49 -35.04
N HIS A 445 18.58 17.70 -35.45
CA HIS A 445 17.22 17.96 -35.90
C HIS A 445 16.93 17.36 -37.28
N ALA A 446 17.93 17.28 -38.18
CA ALA A 446 17.80 16.53 -39.44
C ALA A 446 17.51 15.05 -39.19
N LEU A 447 18.22 14.43 -38.24
CA LEU A 447 18.01 13.03 -37.86
C LEU A 447 16.62 12.82 -37.23
N ALA A 448 16.18 13.74 -36.36
CA ALA A 448 14.83 13.72 -35.77
C ALA A 448 13.70 13.89 -36.82
N LEU A 449 14.00 14.52 -37.96
CA LEU A 449 13.11 14.63 -39.12
C LEU A 449 13.15 13.37 -40.02
N GLY A 450 13.95 12.36 -39.68
CA GLY A 450 14.10 11.13 -40.45
C GLY A 450 15.03 11.25 -41.66
N LYS A 451 15.81 12.33 -41.78
CA LYS A 451 16.73 12.56 -42.90
C LYS A 451 18.06 11.83 -42.68
N VAL A 452 18.01 10.50 -42.57
CA VAL A 452 19.17 9.65 -42.21
C VAL A 452 20.29 9.77 -43.24
N GLU A 453 19.95 9.68 -44.53
CA GLU A 453 20.91 9.76 -45.65
C GLU A 453 21.73 11.07 -45.63
N GLU A 454 21.04 12.21 -45.52
CA GLU A 454 21.68 13.53 -45.41
C GLU A 454 22.67 13.62 -44.22
N VAL A 455 22.32 13.03 -43.08
CA VAL A 455 23.16 13.05 -41.89
C VAL A 455 24.39 12.14 -42.07
N VAL A 456 24.21 10.97 -42.67
CA VAL A 456 25.30 10.02 -42.95
C VAL A 456 26.30 10.62 -43.93
N ASP A 457 25.83 11.25 -45.01
CA ASP A 457 26.69 11.88 -46.01
C ASP A 457 27.55 12.97 -45.38
N GLU A 458 26.95 13.83 -44.56
CA GLU A 458 27.68 14.89 -43.87
C GLU A 458 28.70 14.33 -42.87
N LEU A 459 28.33 13.33 -42.07
CA LEU A 459 29.25 12.69 -41.12
C LEU A 459 30.43 12.04 -41.84
N THR A 460 30.18 11.36 -42.97
CA THR A 460 31.21 10.72 -43.79
C THR A 460 32.15 11.78 -44.39
N ARG A 461 31.59 12.85 -44.94
CA ARG A 461 32.35 13.98 -45.48
C ARG A 461 33.25 14.62 -44.43
N ARG A 462 32.77 14.82 -43.20
CA ARG A 462 33.57 15.35 -42.09
C ARG A 462 34.61 14.38 -41.58
N LEU A 463 34.36 13.08 -41.64
CA LEU A 463 35.38 12.09 -41.27
C LEU A 463 36.58 12.16 -42.23
N ARG A 464 36.32 12.37 -43.53
CA ARG A 464 37.34 12.53 -44.58
C ARG A 464 38.13 13.82 -44.49
N ASP A 465 37.52 14.89 -43.98
CA ASP A 465 38.17 16.20 -43.84
C ASP A 465 39.45 16.10 -42.99
N PRO A 466 40.65 16.40 -43.54
CA PRO A 466 41.91 16.35 -42.80
C PRO A 466 41.92 17.24 -41.55
N GLY A 467 41.18 18.35 -41.55
CA GLY A 467 41.08 19.27 -40.41
C GLY A 467 40.21 18.75 -39.26
N MET A 468 39.46 17.67 -39.46
CA MET A 468 38.56 17.10 -38.46
C MET A 468 39.27 16.03 -37.61
N GLY A 469 39.57 16.33 -36.34
CA GLY A 469 40.12 15.33 -35.42
C GLY A 469 39.12 14.21 -35.07
N VAL A 470 39.62 12.97 -34.88
CA VAL A 470 38.79 11.80 -34.52
C VAL A 470 37.94 12.05 -33.28
N LYS A 471 38.53 12.59 -32.20
CA LYS A 471 37.80 12.89 -30.95
C LYS A 471 36.65 13.87 -31.16
N ALA A 472 36.87 14.90 -31.98
CA ALA A 472 35.84 15.87 -32.33
C ALA A 472 34.74 15.22 -33.20
N TRP A 473 35.09 14.29 -34.08
CA TRP A 473 34.14 13.58 -34.93
C TRP A 473 33.27 12.63 -34.12
N LEU A 474 33.86 11.87 -33.20
CA LEU A 474 33.12 11.03 -32.26
C LEU A 474 32.20 11.86 -31.37
N THR A 475 32.65 13.03 -30.91
CA THR A 475 31.79 13.96 -30.14
C THR A 475 30.61 14.46 -30.98
N LEU A 476 30.81 14.72 -32.27
CA LEU A 476 29.75 15.10 -33.19
C LEU A 476 28.75 13.94 -33.38
N LEU A 477 29.25 12.74 -33.67
CA LEU A 477 28.45 11.52 -33.83
C LEU A 477 27.59 11.24 -32.58
N GLU A 478 28.22 11.24 -31.40
CA GLU A 478 27.54 11.01 -30.11
C GLU A 478 26.43 12.04 -29.90
N LYS A 479 26.69 13.34 -30.14
CA LYS A 479 25.66 14.40 -30.00
C LYS A 479 24.52 14.25 -31.00
N VAL A 480 24.81 13.88 -32.25
CA VAL A 480 23.79 13.70 -33.30
C VAL A 480 22.92 12.49 -32.99
N ALA A 481 23.51 11.37 -32.57
CA ALA A 481 22.80 10.12 -32.25
C ALA A 481 21.87 10.22 -31.03
N THR A 482 21.85 11.34 -30.30
CA THR A 482 20.84 11.61 -29.25
C THR A 482 19.51 12.16 -29.78
N ALA A 483 19.37 12.32 -31.10
CA ALA A 483 18.13 12.76 -31.72
C ALA A 483 16.93 11.90 -31.27
N PRO A 484 15.77 12.51 -30.99
CA PRO A 484 14.60 11.73 -30.59
C PRO A 484 13.97 11.01 -31.78
N HIS A 485 13.42 9.83 -31.53
CA HIS A 485 12.59 9.10 -32.50
C HIS A 485 11.17 9.65 -32.46
N ARG A 486 10.56 9.87 -33.64
CA ARG A 486 9.16 10.30 -33.73
C ARG A 486 8.20 9.17 -33.37
N GLU A 487 8.44 7.97 -33.88
CA GLU A 487 7.58 6.81 -33.68
C GLU A 487 8.27 5.72 -32.85
N PRO A 488 7.51 4.97 -32.05
CA PRO A 488 8.05 3.81 -31.35
C PRO A 488 8.41 2.69 -32.34
N PHE A 489 9.48 1.96 -32.02
CA PHE A 489 9.96 0.82 -32.83
C PHE A 489 8.90 -0.29 -32.92
N LYS A 490 8.58 -0.71 -34.14
CA LYS A 490 7.68 -1.83 -34.42
C LYS A 490 8.41 -3.19 -34.48
N LYS A 491 9.72 -3.18 -34.73
CA LYS A 491 10.61 -4.35 -34.83
C LYS A 491 11.57 -4.41 -33.64
N ALA A 492 12.30 -5.52 -33.50
CA ALA A 492 13.41 -5.59 -32.56
C ALA A 492 14.45 -4.50 -32.87
N PRO A 493 15.12 -3.91 -31.86
CA PRO A 493 16.00 -2.76 -32.09
C PRO A 493 17.14 -3.00 -33.08
N VAL A 494 17.75 -4.19 -33.06
CA VAL A 494 18.81 -4.55 -34.00
C VAL A 494 18.29 -4.53 -35.45
N ASP A 495 17.15 -5.17 -35.69
CA ASP A 495 16.51 -5.19 -37.01
C ASP A 495 16.11 -3.79 -37.48
N HIS A 496 15.61 -2.96 -36.54
CA HIS A 496 15.24 -1.59 -36.85
C HIS A 496 16.46 -0.72 -37.21
N ALA A 497 17.56 -0.84 -36.47
CA ALA A 497 18.81 -0.14 -36.81
C ALA A 497 19.33 -0.56 -38.19
N GLN A 498 19.31 -1.86 -38.49
CA GLN A 498 19.73 -2.38 -39.79
C GLN A 498 18.82 -1.90 -40.94
N GLU A 499 17.50 -1.83 -40.71
CA GLU A 499 16.54 -1.31 -41.69
C GLU A 499 16.80 0.17 -41.99
N LEU A 500 17.01 0.99 -40.96
CA LEU A 500 17.37 2.40 -41.14
C LEU A 500 18.68 2.56 -41.93
N ALA A 501 19.67 1.71 -41.67
CA ALA A 501 20.93 1.72 -42.41
C ALA A 501 20.77 1.31 -43.88
N ARG A 502 19.88 0.35 -44.17
CA ARG A 502 19.57 -0.09 -45.56
C ARG A 502 18.83 0.96 -46.37
N GLY A 503 18.16 1.91 -45.72
CA GLY A 503 17.47 3.01 -46.38
C GLY A 503 18.38 4.11 -46.92
N VAL A 504 19.69 4.03 -46.67
CA VAL A 504 20.69 4.98 -47.19
C VAL A 504 21.25 4.44 -48.50
N THR A 505 21.25 5.25 -49.56
CA THR A 505 21.87 4.87 -50.84
C THR A 505 23.39 5.04 -50.73
N PRO A 506 24.19 3.96 -50.70
CA PRO A 506 25.60 4.10 -50.40
C PRO A 506 26.40 4.59 -51.59
N THR A 507 27.29 5.55 -51.33
CA THR A 507 28.27 6.07 -52.31
C THR A 507 29.57 5.26 -52.31
N ASP A 508 29.93 4.68 -51.17
CA ASP A 508 31.09 3.80 -50.98
C ASP A 508 30.96 3.01 -49.65
N GLU A 509 31.92 2.11 -49.39
CA GLU A 509 31.88 1.23 -48.21
C GLU A 509 31.96 2.02 -46.89
N LEU A 510 32.73 3.11 -46.83
CA LEU A 510 32.80 3.92 -45.61
C LEU A 510 31.44 4.53 -45.26
N THR A 511 30.70 5.03 -46.25
CA THR A 511 29.33 5.55 -46.08
C THR A 511 28.39 4.48 -45.51
N VAL A 512 28.48 3.22 -45.98
CA VAL A 512 27.70 2.08 -45.44
C VAL A 512 27.99 1.87 -43.95
N GLN A 513 29.26 1.89 -43.57
CA GLN A 513 29.65 1.62 -42.18
C GLN A 513 29.31 2.79 -41.25
N VAL A 514 29.41 4.03 -41.71
CA VAL A 514 28.94 5.21 -40.98
C VAL A 514 27.42 5.16 -40.78
N ALA A 515 26.64 4.74 -41.80
CA ALA A 515 25.20 4.54 -41.67
C ALA A 515 24.85 3.51 -40.59
N ARG A 516 25.53 2.35 -40.60
CA ARG A 516 25.35 1.29 -39.60
C ARG A 516 25.71 1.77 -38.20
N LEU A 517 26.82 2.49 -38.06
CA LEU A 517 27.26 3.01 -36.76
C LEU A 517 26.27 4.06 -36.21
N LEU A 518 25.86 5.03 -37.04
CA LEU A 518 24.92 6.07 -36.63
C LEU A 518 23.57 5.48 -36.21
N THR A 519 22.99 4.60 -37.02
CA THR A 519 21.66 4.03 -36.76
C THR A 519 21.67 3.09 -35.56
N ALA A 520 22.73 2.28 -35.38
CA ALA A 520 22.89 1.45 -34.20
C ALA A 520 23.02 2.30 -32.92
N LEU A 521 23.82 3.38 -32.94
CA LEU A 521 23.92 4.32 -31.83
C LEU A 521 22.60 5.05 -31.56
N TRP A 522 21.91 5.48 -32.61
CA TRP A 522 20.65 6.20 -32.50
C TRP A 522 19.55 5.36 -31.87
N VAL A 523 19.49 4.06 -32.21
CA VAL A 523 18.57 3.11 -31.58
C VAL A 523 19.02 2.74 -30.17
N ALA A 524 20.33 2.57 -29.92
CA ALA A 524 20.87 2.28 -28.59
C ALA A 524 20.65 3.41 -27.56
N ASN A 525 20.49 4.64 -28.05
CA ASN A 525 20.17 5.82 -27.25
C ASN A 525 18.69 5.95 -26.89
N GLU A 526 17.77 5.12 -27.43
CA GLU A 526 16.36 5.11 -27.02
C GLU A 526 16.21 4.42 -25.65
N PRO A 527 15.84 5.16 -24.58
CA PRO A 527 15.82 4.60 -23.22
C PRO A 527 14.81 3.48 -23.01
N LEU A 528 13.70 3.49 -23.78
CA LEU A 528 12.60 2.53 -23.71
C LEU A 528 12.73 1.34 -24.68
N ALA A 529 13.84 1.21 -25.42
CA ALA A 529 14.02 0.12 -26.37
C ALA A 529 14.11 -1.24 -25.65
N ARG A 530 13.30 -2.23 -26.09
CA ARG A 530 13.31 -3.63 -25.65
C ARG A 530 14.45 -4.39 -26.32
N GLY A 531 15.21 -5.21 -25.60
CA GLY A 531 16.05 -6.25 -26.21
C GLY A 531 17.49 -6.23 -25.71
N ASP A 532 18.20 -7.32 -25.98
CA ASP A 532 19.58 -7.59 -25.59
C ASP A 532 20.49 -6.42 -26.00
N ARG A 533 20.64 -5.44 -25.10
CA ARG A 533 21.49 -4.25 -25.33
C ARG A 533 22.91 -4.69 -25.70
N THR A 534 23.33 -5.85 -25.22
CA THR A 534 24.54 -6.54 -25.64
C THR A 534 24.62 -6.65 -27.16
N ALA A 535 23.57 -7.14 -27.83
CA ALA A 535 23.54 -7.28 -29.29
C ALA A 535 23.62 -5.92 -30.02
N LEU A 536 22.97 -4.87 -29.51
CA LEU A 536 23.11 -3.52 -30.07
C LEU A 536 24.52 -2.95 -29.85
N LEU A 537 25.13 -3.18 -28.68
CA LEU A 537 26.49 -2.75 -28.37
C LEU A 537 27.52 -3.53 -29.19
N THR A 538 27.29 -4.81 -29.45
CA THR A 538 28.07 -5.61 -30.40
C THR A 538 27.95 -5.02 -31.80
N LEU A 539 26.73 -4.68 -32.26
CA LEU A 539 26.55 -4.03 -33.56
C LEU A 539 27.27 -2.67 -33.65
N VAL A 540 27.24 -1.87 -32.57
CA VAL A 540 27.99 -0.60 -32.49
C VAL A 540 29.50 -0.85 -32.55
N ASN A 541 30.02 -1.84 -31.80
CA ASN A 541 31.43 -2.20 -31.83
C ASN A 541 31.88 -2.64 -33.23
N ASP A 542 31.12 -3.55 -33.85
CA ASP A 542 31.44 -4.11 -35.16
C ASP A 542 31.39 -3.03 -36.25
N ALA A 543 30.38 -2.15 -36.19
CA ALA A 543 30.29 -1.02 -37.11
C ALA A 543 31.43 -0.02 -36.89
N PHE A 544 31.82 0.25 -35.65
CA PHE A 544 32.94 1.13 -35.32
C PHE A 544 34.26 0.59 -35.86
N GLU A 545 34.54 -0.71 -35.66
CA GLU A 545 35.74 -1.37 -36.19
C GLU A 545 35.82 -1.24 -37.71
N LYS A 546 34.71 -1.45 -38.41
CA LYS A 546 34.65 -1.30 -39.87
C LYS A 546 34.85 0.15 -40.30
N VAL A 547 34.26 1.13 -39.61
CA VAL A 547 34.55 2.55 -39.87
C VAL A 547 36.04 2.87 -39.64
N ALA A 548 36.65 2.31 -38.60
CA ALA A 548 38.07 2.52 -38.32
C ALA A 548 38.96 1.97 -39.45
N ILE A 549 38.65 0.78 -39.97
CA ILE A 549 39.39 0.14 -41.07
C ILE A 549 39.25 0.96 -42.37
N GLU A 550 38.04 1.38 -42.72
CA GLU A 550 37.75 2.03 -44.01
C GLU A 550 38.07 3.53 -44.05
N CYS A 551 38.33 4.17 -42.90
CA CYS A 551 38.62 5.60 -42.86
C CYS A 551 40.13 5.89 -43.03
N PRO A 552 40.51 7.06 -43.59
CA PRO A 552 41.91 7.47 -43.73
C PRO A 552 42.67 7.65 -42.39
N LYS A 553 41.99 7.55 -41.25
CA LYS A 553 42.48 7.86 -39.90
C LYS A 553 42.49 6.62 -38.99
N THR A 554 42.70 5.43 -39.57
CA THR A 554 42.59 4.13 -38.88
C THR A 554 43.30 4.08 -37.53
N GLY A 555 44.57 4.50 -37.45
CA GLY A 555 45.34 4.47 -36.20
C GLY A 555 44.68 5.26 -35.07
N ALA A 556 44.32 6.52 -35.33
CA ALA A 556 43.66 7.38 -34.35
C ALA A 556 42.23 6.91 -33.98
N MET A 557 41.50 6.29 -34.92
CA MET A 557 40.20 5.67 -34.63
C MET A 557 40.34 4.45 -33.72
N MET A 558 41.33 3.60 -33.96
CA MET A 558 41.58 2.42 -33.13
C MET A 558 42.04 2.80 -31.72
N GLU A 559 42.86 3.85 -31.58
CA GLU A 559 43.24 4.41 -30.26
C GLU A 559 42.01 4.94 -29.49
N ALA A 560 41.07 5.60 -30.18
CA ALA A 560 39.88 6.17 -29.56
C ALA A 560 38.80 5.13 -29.21
N LYS A 561 38.88 3.90 -29.74
CA LYS A 561 37.86 2.85 -29.62
C LYS A 561 37.49 2.53 -28.17
N THR A 562 38.50 2.27 -27.33
CA THR A 562 38.28 1.85 -25.94
C THR A 562 37.57 2.94 -25.14
N GLU A 563 37.99 4.20 -25.31
CA GLU A 563 37.36 5.33 -24.63
C GLU A 563 35.91 5.55 -25.12
N PHE A 564 35.68 5.43 -26.43
CA PHE A 564 34.36 5.55 -27.04
C PHE A 564 33.40 4.47 -26.54
N LEU A 565 33.79 3.19 -26.61
CA LEU A 565 32.94 2.07 -26.19
C LEU A 565 32.62 2.14 -24.70
N ARG A 566 33.58 2.54 -23.86
CA ARG A 566 33.33 2.76 -22.42
C ARG A 566 32.25 3.81 -22.19
N ARG A 567 32.30 4.94 -22.91
CA ARG A 567 31.26 5.99 -22.84
C ARG A 567 29.90 5.48 -23.29
N VAL A 568 29.82 4.73 -24.40
CA VAL A 568 28.56 4.20 -24.96
C VAL A 568 27.94 3.11 -24.06
N GLN A 569 28.77 2.28 -23.43
CA GLN A 569 28.33 1.24 -22.49
C GLN A 569 27.78 1.82 -21.18
N GLY A 570 28.13 3.07 -20.85
CA GLY A 570 27.67 3.74 -19.64
C GLY A 570 28.48 3.36 -18.39
N GLU A 571 29.67 2.77 -18.56
CA GLU A 571 30.63 2.59 -17.47
C GLU A 571 31.38 3.90 -17.20
N GLU A 572 30.68 4.89 -16.63
CA GLU A 572 31.33 6.05 -16.04
C GLU A 572 31.60 5.81 -14.55
N GLY A 573 32.88 5.61 -14.23
CA GLY A 573 33.48 6.13 -13.00
C GLY A 573 33.10 5.45 -11.70
N HIS A 574 33.52 4.20 -11.51
CA HIS A 574 33.87 3.76 -10.16
C HIS A 574 35.04 4.65 -9.69
N LEU A 575 34.74 5.66 -8.88
CA LEU A 575 35.70 6.38 -8.06
C LEU A 575 36.36 5.37 -7.12
N ARG A 576 37.41 4.71 -7.61
CA ARG A 576 38.57 4.33 -6.81
C ARG A 576 39.53 5.51 -6.82
N ASP A 577 39.14 6.60 -6.19
CA ASP A 577 40.08 7.62 -5.73
C ASP A 577 39.48 8.41 -4.57
N ILE A 578 39.40 7.77 -3.40
CA ILE A 578 39.54 8.47 -2.11
C ILE A 578 40.44 7.59 -1.27
N GLY A 579 41.65 8.08 -1.02
CA GLY A 579 42.62 7.44 -0.14
C GLY A 579 42.05 7.29 1.27
N GLY A 580 41.89 6.04 1.70
CA GLY A 580 41.90 5.63 3.10
C GLY A 580 43.15 4.78 3.35
N PRO A 581 43.76 4.82 4.55
CA PRO A 581 45.15 4.42 4.77
C PRO A 581 45.42 2.95 4.46
N ARG A 582 46.60 2.71 3.87
CA ARG A 582 47.17 1.40 3.53
C ARG A 582 47.26 0.50 4.78
N ASN A 583 46.60 -0.64 4.74
CA ASN A 583 46.88 -1.74 5.66
C ASN A 583 48.15 -2.47 5.16
N PRO A 584 49.26 -2.49 5.90
CA PRO A 584 50.42 -3.30 5.54
C PRO A 584 50.10 -4.77 5.86
N TRP A 585 50.81 -5.72 5.25
CA TRP A 585 50.67 -7.18 5.42
C TRP A 585 49.71 -7.91 4.45
N SER A 586 50.24 -8.25 3.27
CA SER A 586 50.15 -9.64 2.75
C SER A 586 51.15 -9.91 1.60
N PRO A 587 51.69 -11.14 1.46
CA PRO A 587 52.91 -11.47 0.68
C PRO A 587 52.63 -11.97 -0.77
N PRO A 588 53.66 -12.19 -1.64
CA PRO A 588 53.50 -12.12 -3.09
C PRO A 588 52.91 -13.37 -3.81
N ARG A 589 51.88 -13.03 -4.60
CA ARG A 589 51.10 -13.61 -5.72
C ARG A 589 51.52 -14.84 -6.57
N ARG A 590 52.56 -15.64 -6.33
CA ARG A 590 52.91 -16.73 -7.30
C ARG A 590 52.20 -18.09 -7.11
N ARG A 591 51.65 -18.39 -5.92
CA ARG A 591 50.96 -19.67 -5.64
C ARG A 591 49.42 -19.67 -5.83
N ARG A 592 48.80 -18.51 -6.13
CA ARG A 592 47.32 -18.36 -6.17
C ARG A 592 46.65 -18.91 -7.43
N ARG A 593 47.37 -19.04 -8.55
CA ARG A 593 46.77 -19.46 -9.84
C ARG A 593 46.37 -20.94 -9.85
N TRP A 594 47.14 -21.80 -9.19
CA TRP A 594 46.85 -23.23 -9.13
C TRP A 594 45.72 -23.57 -8.16
N LEU A 595 45.61 -22.85 -7.03
CA LEU A 595 44.51 -23.01 -6.07
C LEU A 595 43.17 -22.50 -6.63
N VAL A 596 43.18 -21.40 -7.41
CA VAL A 596 41.96 -20.87 -8.03
C VAL A 596 41.44 -21.81 -9.13
N ALA A 597 42.31 -22.41 -9.94
CA ALA A 597 41.89 -23.38 -10.96
C ALA A 597 41.23 -24.62 -10.34
N LEU A 598 41.77 -25.10 -9.20
CA LEU A 598 41.24 -26.26 -8.48
C LEU A 598 39.89 -25.95 -7.80
N ILE A 599 39.73 -24.73 -7.27
CA ILE A 599 38.45 -24.24 -6.73
C ILE A 599 37.41 -24.04 -7.83
N VAL A 600 37.78 -23.52 -9.00
CA VAL A 600 36.86 -23.33 -10.14
C VAL A 600 36.37 -24.68 -10.68
N ALA A 601 37.24 -25.69 -10.76
CA ALA A 601 36.84 -27.04 -11.15
C ALA A 601 35.90 -27.69 -10.12
N LEU A 602 36.18 -27.52 -8.83
CA LEU A 602 35.32 -28.04 -7.75
C LEU A 602 33.95 -27.33 -7.72
N VAL A 603 33.92 -26.02 -7.98
CA VAL A 603 32.69 -25.23 -8.11
C VAL A 603 31.89 -25.67 -9.33
N LEU A 604 32.53 -25.95 -10.48
CA LEU A 604 31.81 -26.46 -11.65
C LEU A 604 31.24 -27.87 -11.44
N ILE A 605 31.92 -28.73 -10.67
CA ILE A 605 31.45 -30.09 -10.41
C ILE A 605 30.35 -30.14 -9.32
N VAL A 606 30.37 -29.22 -8.34
CA VAL A 606 29.41 -29.21 -7.22
C VAL A 606 28.27 -28.21 -7.43
N VAL A 607 28.60 -26.98 -7.88
CA VAL A 607 27.65 -25.87 -7.97
C VAL A 607 26.86 -25.92 -9.28
N ALA A 608 27.42 -26.39 -10.39
CA ALA A 608 26.64 -26.53 -11.62
C ALA A 608 25.48 -27.54 -11.49
N PRO A 609 25.64 -28.74 -10.89
CA PRO A 609 24.49 -29.61 -10.63
C PRO A 609 23.53 -29.03 -9.59
N LEU A 610 23.99 -28.27 -8.59
CA LEU A 610 23.11 -27.56 -7.64
C LEU A 610 22.30 -26.44 -8.31
N ILE A 611 22.91 -25.69 -9.23
CA ILE A 611 22.25 -24.63 -10.02
C ILE A 611 21.27 -25.27 -11.02
N ILE A 612 21.63 -26.38 -11.66
CA ILE A 612 20.72 -27.11 -12.55
C ILE A 612 19.55 -27.72 -11.76
N CYS A 613 19.79 -28.20 -10.54
CA CYS A 613 18.77 -28.70 -9.60
C CYS A 613 17.82 -27.57 -9.15
N TRP A 614 18.37 -26.37 -8.86
CA TRP A 614 17.64 -25.16 -8.48
C TRP A 614 16.82 -24.58 -9.65
N ILE A 615 17.38 -24.54 -10.86
CA ILE A 615 16.71 -24.04 -12.07
C ILE A 615 15.63 -25.01 -12.57
N ARG A 616 15.79 -26.33 -12.39
CA ARG A 616 14.82 -27.34 -12.85
C ARG A 616 13.76 -27.71 -11.83
N GLY A 617 13.74 -27.12 -10.64
CA GLY A 617 12.73 -27.42 -9.63
C GLY A 617 12.76 -28.88 -9.17
N CYS A 618 13.95 -29.49 -9.06
CA CYS A 618 14.09 -30.72 -8.31
C CYS A 618 13.85 -30.36 -6.83
N GLY A 619 12.64 -30.64 -6.34
CA GLY A 619 12.15 -30.29 -5.00
C GLY A 619 12.88 -30.98 -3.86
N ILE A 620 14.15 -30.64 -3.62
CA ILE A 620 14.96 -31.21 -2.55
C ILE A 620 15.17 -30.23 -1.37
N PHE A 621 14.90 -28.92 -1.52
CA PHE A 621 15.22 -27.96 -0.44
C PHE A 621 14.23 -26.81 -0.14
N ALA A 622 13.00 -26.82 -0.67
CA ALA A 622 11.90 -26.05 -0.06
C ALA A 622 11.08 -27.02 0.79
N PRO A 623 10.89 -26.79 2.11
CA PRO A 623 10.07 -27.68 2.90
C PRO A 623 8.62 -27.61 2.40
N THR A 624 8.18 -28.68 1.74
CA THR A 624 6.80 -28.85 1.27
C THR A 624 6.09 -29.83 2.19
N CYS A 625 4.81 -29.61 2.44
CA CYS A 625 4.00 -30.54 3.23
C CYS A 625 3.49 -31.70 2.38
N ALA A 626 3.11 -31.39 1.13
CA ALA A 626 2.71 -32.34 0.10
C ALA A 626 2.96 -31.70 -1.29
N SER A 627 2.76 -32.46 -2.35
CA SER A 627 2.78 -31.93 -3.72
C SER A 627 1.80 -30.77 -3.86
N GLY A 628 2.23 -29.62 -4.38
CA GLY A 628 1.40 -28.42 -4.51
C GLY A 628 1.14 -27.64 -3.20
N VAL A 629 1.65 -28.12 -2.06
CA VAL A 629 1.40 -27.54 -0.73
C VAL A 629 2.73 -27.16 -0.03
N PRO A 630 3.31 -25.99 -0.35
CA PRO A 630 4.49 -25.47 0.36
C PRO A 630 4.23 -25.12 1.82
N LYS A 631 5.28 -25.16 2.64
CA LYS A 631 5.32 -24.45 3.93
C LYS A 631 5.61 -22.97 3.70
N VAL A 632 4.87 -22.11 4.38
CA VAL A 632 5.03 -20.65 4.33
C VAL A 632 4.99 -20.07 5.74
N GLU A 633 5.67 -18.96 5.96
CA GLU A 633 5.58 -18.20 7.22
C GLU A 633 4.32 -17.33 7.22
N VAL A 634 3.56 -17.39 8.31
CA VAL A 634 2.32 -16.65 8.52
C VAL A 634 2.43 -15.86 9.82
N GLU A 635 2.19 -14.55 9.77
CA GLU A 635 2.02 -13.74 10.98
C GLU A 635 0.64 -14.05 11.58
N VAL A 636 0.62 -14.67 12.76
CA VAL A 636 -0.61 -15.11 13.46
C VAL A 636 -1.07 -14.11 14.50
N ALA A 637 -0.12 -13.33 15.04
CA ALA A 637 -0.34 -12.18 15.91
C ALA A 637 0.85 -11.22 15.77
N LYS A 638 0.74 -10.00 16.29
CA LYS A 638 1.76 -8.96 16.14
C LYS A 638 3.10 -9.41 16.70
N GLY A 639 4.06 -9.69 15.82
CA GLY A 639 5.40 -10.17 16.18
C GLY A 639 5.49 -11.69 16.43
N GLU A 640 4.43 -12.45 16.14
CA GLU A 640 4.39 -13.91 16.23
C GLU A 640 4.17 -14.52 14.85
N THR A 641 5.12 -15.33 14.39
CA THR A 641 5.04 -16.06 13.12
C THR A 641 4.97 -17.57 13.33
N ARG A 642 4.21 -18.25 12.47
CA ARG A 642 4.07 -19.72 12.43
C ARG A 642 4.28 -20.23 11.01
N GLU A 643 4.95 -21.36 10.86
CA GLU A 643 4.99 -22.08 9.59
C GLU A 643 3.67 -22.84 9.36
N GLU A 644 3.05 -22.62 8.21
CA GLU A 644 1.80 -23.28 7.82
C GLU A 644 1.88 -23.87 6.41
N CYS A 645 1.13 -24.94 6.19
CA CYS A 645 1.01 -25.59 4.88
C CYS A 645 -0.08 -24.89 4.05
N VAL A 646 0.27 -24.31 2.91
CA VAL A 646 -0.66 -23.52 2.06
C VAL A 646 -0.67 -24.06 0.64
N GLY A 647 -1.84 -24.19 0.03
CA GLY A 647 -1.98 -24.70 -1.34
C GLY A 647 -3.28 -25.45 -1.58
N VAL A 648 -3.34 -26.17 -2.69
CA VAL A 648 -4.51 -26.95 -3.13
C VAL A 648 -4.19 -28.44 -3.13
N THR A 649 -5.08 -29.26 -2.59
CA THR A 649 -4.90 -30.71 -2.45
C THR A 649 -6.23 -31.45 -2.35
N ASP A 650 -6.26 -32.74 -2.66
CA ASP A 650 -7.41 -33.63 -2.45
C ASP A 650 -7.16 -34.72 -1.40
N SER A 651 -5.95 -34.78 -0.83
CA SER A 651 -5.53 -35.87 0.05
C SER A 651 -4.73 -35.43 1.28
N PHE A 652 -4.21 -34.20 1.29
CA PHE A 652 -3.43 -33.71 2.41
C PHE A 652 -4.32 -33.01 3.44
N ALA A 653 -4.22 -33.45 4.69
CA ALA A 653 -5.14 -33.01 5.74
C ALA A 653 -4.87 -31.60 6.27
N PHE A 654 -3.70 -30.99 6.05
CA PHE A 654 -3.26 -29.72 6.67
C PHE A 654 -3.07 -29.73 8.19
N GLU A 655 -4.04 -30.24 8.95
CA GLU A 655 -3.98 -30.35 10.42
C GLU A 655 -4.39 -31.76 10.86
N PRO A 656 -3.85 -32.29 11.98
CA PRO A 656 -4.20 -33.63 12.47
C PRO A 656 -5.69 -33.85 12.70
N ARG A 657 -6.42 -32.80 13.12
CA ARG A 657 -7.86 -32.84 13.39
C ARG A 657 -8.72 -33.05 12.13
N PHE A 658 -8.18 -32.83 10.93
CA PHE A 658 -8.92 -33.01 9.68
C PHE A 658 -8.71 -34.40 9.05
N ARG A 659 -7.91 -35.29 9.66
CA ARG A 659 -7.60 -36.62 9.09
C ARG A 659 -8.86 -37.40 8.70
N HIS A 660 -9.83 -37.51 9.61
CA HIS A 660 -11.04 -38.29 9.36
C HIS A 660 -11.88 -37.75 8.17
N VAL A 661 -12.09 -36.43 8.12
CA VAL A 661 -12.85 -35.81 7.02
C VAL A 661 -12.10 -35.85 5.69
N VAL A 662 -10.76 -35.72 5.71
CA VAL A 662 -9.93 -35.81 4.50
C VAL A 662 -9.84 -37.25 3.97
N ASP A 663 -9.79 -38.26 4.85
CA ASP A 663 -9.88 -39.67 4.45
C ASP A 663 -11.24 -39.97 3.78
N THR A 664 -12.31 -39.34 4.27
CA THR A 664 -13.65 -39.47 3.70
C THR A 664 -13.77 -38.74 2.36
N LEU A 665 -13.21 -37.53 2.26
CA LEU A 665 -13.06 -36.79 0.99
C LEU A 665 -12.30 -37.63 -0.05
N ALA A 666 -11.19 -38.27 0.32
CA ALA A 666 -10.41 -39.09 -0.58
C ALA A 666 -11.23 -40.27 -1.15
N LYS A 667 -12.08 -40.91 -0.33
CA LYS A 667 -13.00 -41.97 -0.79
C LYS A 667 -14.06 -41.46 -1.75
N GLU A 668 -14.65 -40.30 -1.47
CA GLU A 668 -15.64 -39.68 -2.36
C GLU A 668 -15.02 -39.18 -3.67
N ASN A 669 -13.79 -38.67 -3.62
CA ASN A 669 -13.01 -38.33 -4.80
C ASN A 669 -12.67 -39.56 -5.64
N ALA A 670 -12.24 -40.67 -5.02
CA ALA A 670 -11.99 -41.92 -5.73
C ALA A 670 -13.24 -42.42 -6.45
N TYR A 671 -14.40 -42.37 -5.80
CA TYR A 671 -15.69 -42.69 -6.43
C TYR A 671 -16.03 -41.72 -7.58
N ALA A 672 -15.81 -40.42 -7.40
CA ALA A 672 -16.09 -39.42 -8.42
C ALA A 672 -15.29 -39.67 -9.70
N THR A 673 -14.04 -40.13 -9.57
CA THR A 673 -13.08 -40.26 -10.68
C THR A 673 -12.98 -41.65 -11.30
N GLU A 674 -13.77 -42.64 -10.86
CA GLU A 674 -13.76 -44.02 -11.41
C GLU A 674 -13.90 -44.09 -12.94
N GLY A 675 -14.62 -43.15 -13.55
CA GLY A 675 -14.82 -43.08 -15.00
C GLY A 675 -13.67 -42.44 -15.78
N GLY A 676 -12.59 -42.01 -15.11
CA GLY A 676 -11.45 -41.32 -15.69
C GLY A 676 -11.74 -39.87 -16.10
N PRO A 677 -10.72 -39.18 -16.67
CA PRO A 677 -10.85 -37.80 -17.12
C PRO A 677 -12.00 -37.57 -18.09
N GLY A 678 -12.73 -36.47 -17.93
CA GLY A 678 -13.91 -36.16 -18.74
C GLY A 678 -15.24 -36.70 -18.18
N SER A 679 -15.22 -37.58 -17.17
CA SER A 679 -16.45 -38.15 -16.56
C SER A 679 -16.93 -37.41 -15.30
N TYR A 680 -16.12 -36.47 -14.82
CA TYR A 680 -16.32 -35.69 -13.60
C TYR A 680 -15.82 -34.25 -13.81
N VAL A 681 -16.21 -33.36 -12.89
CA VAL A 681 -15.64 -32.01 -12.77
C VAL A 681 -15.10 -31.78 -11.37
N THR A 682 -14.26 -30.75 -11.21
CA THR A 682 -13.72 -30.36 -9.90
C THR A 682 -14.42 -29.12 -9.34
N ILE A 683 -14.77 -29.16 -8.04
CA ILE A 683 -15.15 -28.01 -7.23
C ILE A 683 -14.08 -27.80 -6.15
N ALA A 684 -13.67 -26.56 -5.88
CA ALA A 684 -12.73 -26.28 -4.80
C ALA A 684 -13.48 -25.77 -3.56
N PHE A 685 -13.14 -26.33 -2.39
CA PHE A 685 -13.53 -25.79 -1.09
C PHE A 685 -12.42 -24.85 -0.61
N LEU A 686 -12.69 -23.55 -0.64
CA LEU A 686 -11.68 -22.49 -0.40
C LEU A 686 -11.87 -21.83 0.97
N GLY A 687 -10.78 -21.67 1.71
CA GLY A 687 -10.80 -20.86 2.93
C GLY A 687 -9.51 -20.94 3.76
N PRO A 688 -9.49 -20.27 4.92
CA PRO A 688 -8.38 -20.34 5.86
C PRO A 688 -8.44 -21.66 6.66
N LEU A 689 -8.11 -22.78 6.02
CA LEU A 689 -8.29 -24.12 6.58
C LEU A 689 -7.36 -24.42 7.76
N THR A 690 -6.20 -23.77 7.86
CA THR A 690 -5.32 -23.90 9.05
C THR A 690 -5.71 -23.00 10.21
N ASN A 691 -6.83 -22.27 10.11
CA ASN A 691 -7.34 -21.48 11.23
C ASN A 691 -7.75 -22.44 12.38
N PRO A 692 -7.36 -22.16 13.65
CA PRO A 692 -7.63 -23.06 14.78
C PRO A 692 -9.11 -23.12 15.20
N ASP A 693 -9.96 -22.23 14.69
CA ASP A 693 -11.39 -22.22 15.01
C ASP A 693 -12.05 -23.58 14.69
N PRO A 694 -12.86 -24.16 15.62
CA PRO A 694 -13.63 -25.39 15.36
C PRO A 694 -14.51 -25.33 14.11
N ARG A 695 -14.88 -24.12 13.69
CA ARG A 695 -15.64 -23.90 12.45
C ARG A 695 -15.10 -24.66 11.25
N VAL A 696 -13.77 -24.69 11.08
CA VAL A 696 -13.18 -25.28 9.87
C VAL A 696 -13.54 -26.76 9.74
N VAL A 697 -13.50 -27.53 10.84
CA VAL A 697 -13.85 -28.96 10.77
C VAL A 697 -15.33 -29.14 10.44
N HIS A 698 -16.24 -28.39 11.09
CA HIS A 698 -17.68 -28.47 10.79
C HIS A 698 -17.97 -28.13 9.32
N GLN A 699 -17.31 -27.09 8.79
CA GLN A 699 -17.44 -26.71 7.38
C GLN A 699 -16.98 -27.82 6.43
N LEU A 700 -15.83 -28.45 6.69
CA LEU A 700 -15.31 -29.55 5.87
C LEU A 700 -16.24 -30.77 5.89
N GLU A 701 -16.77 -31.14 7.06
CA GLU A 701 -17.70 -32.27 7.20
C GLU A 701 -19.00 -32.02 6.43
N GLY A 702 -19.53 -30.80 6.51
CA GLY A 702 -20.69 -30.36 5.71
C GLY A 702 -20.42 -30.43 4.21
N ALA A 703 -19.26 -29.92 3.77
CA ALA A 703 -18.83 -29.92 2.38
C ALA A 703 -18.68 -31.34 1.80
N VAL A 704 -18.03 -32.24 2.55
CA VAL A 704 -17.86 -33.65 2.15
C VAL A 704 -19.21 -34.38 2.13
N THR A 705 -20.09 -34.08 3.08
CA THR A 705 -21.46 -34.60 3.06
C THR A 705 -22.21 -34.16 1.80
N ALA A 706 -22.10 -32.89 1.39
CA ALA A 706 -22.72 -32.43 0.16
C ALA A 706 -22.15 -33.09 -1.10
N GLN A 707 -20.84 -33.35 -1.14
CA GLN A 707 -20.21 -34.11 -2.23
C GLN A 707 -20.80 -35.53 -2.30
N HIS A 708 -20.84 -36.24 -1.18
CA HIS A 708 -21.39 -37.59 -1.07
C HIS A 708 -22.85 -37.64 -1.58
N ARG A 709 -23.70 -36.75 -1.05
CA ARG A 709 -25.12 -36.69 -1.41
C ARG A 709 -25.31 -36.31 -2.87
N SER A 710 -24.51 -35.38 -3.39
CA SER A 710 -24.53 -35.03 -4.82
C SER A 710 -24.21 -36.24 -5.69
N ASN A 711 -23.20 -37.03 -5.34
CA ASN A 711 -22.70 -38.14 -6.17
C ASN A 711 -23.48 -39.45 -6.02
N ARG A 712 -24.17 -39.68 -4.89
CA ARG A 712 -24.78 -40.98 -4.55
C ARG A 712 -26.30 -40.95 -4.36
N GLU A 713 -26.89 -39.80 -4.05
CA GLU A 713 -28.34 -39.71 -3.75
C GLU A 713 -29.16 -39.07 -4.86
N ALA A 714 -28.56 -38.74 -6.01
CA ALA A 714 -29.22 -38.11 -7.16
C ALA A 714 -29.97 -36.79 -6.84
N LEU A 715 -29.70 -36.17 -5.67
CA LEU A 715 -30.51 -35.09 -5.10
C LEU A 715 -30.62 -33.87 -6.02
N VAL A 716 -29.55 -33.57 -6.76
CA VAL A 716 -29.46 -32.46 -7.72
C VAL A 716 -29.02 -32.96 -9.09
N GLY A 717 -29.46 -34.16 -9.47
CA GLY A 717 -29.03 -34.89 -10.68
C GLY A 717 -27.88 -35.86 -10.42
N ASP A 718 -27.38 -36.52 -11.47
CA ASP A 718 -26.38 -37.61 -11.34
C ASP A 718 -25.04 -37.35 -12.04
N ARG A 719 -25.03 -36.56 -13.12
CA ARG A 719 -23.84 -36.33 -13.96
C ARG A 719 -23.67 -34.86 -14.31
N PRO A 720 -22.42 -34.36 -14.43
CA PRO A 720 -21.16 -35.05 -14.12
C PRO A 720 -20.99 -35.36 -12.62
N ARG A 721 -20.11 -36.31 -12.29
CA ARG A 721 -19.71 -36.56 -10.90
C ARG A 721 -18.84 -35.40 -10.39
N ILE A 722 -18.87 -35.15 -9.09
CA ILE A 722 -18.19 -34.02 -8.45
C ILE A 722 -16.97 -34.53 -7.68
N ARG A 723 -15.77 -34.16 -8.14
CA ARG A 723 -14.53 -34.22 -7.35
C ARG A 723 -14.40 -32.92 -6.56
N MET A 724 -13.94 -33.00 -5.33
CA MET A 724 -13.70 -31.82 -4.49
C MET A 724 -12.24 -31.73 -4.07
N VAL A 725 -11.66 -30.53 -4.16
CA VAL A 725 -10.31 -30.24 -3.65
C VAL A 725 -10.38 -29.22 -2.52
N LEU A 726 -9.46 -29.29 -1.58
CA LEU A 726 -9.30 -28.33 -0.48
C LEU A 726 -8.26 -27.29 -0.88
N ALA A 727 -8.58 -26.01 -0.68
CA ALA A 727 -7.73 -24.88 -1.04
C ALA A 727 -7.48 -24.01 0.21
N ASN A 728 -6.32 -24.18 0.86
CA ASN A 728 -5.98 -23.52 2.12
C ASN A 728 -5.23 -22.21 1.92
N THR A 729 -5.82 -21.09 2.36
CA THR A 729 -5.25 -19.73 2.27
C THR A 729 -4.39 -19.29 3.45
N SER A 730 -4.06 -20.21 4.37
CA SER A 730 -3.45 -19.97 5.70
C SER A 730 -4.47 -19.60 6.78
N SER A 731 -4.08 -19.62 8.06
CA SER A 731 -4.96 -19.36 9.21
C SER A 731 -5.58 -17.96 9.23
N THR A 732 -4.89 -16.99 8.63
CA THR A 732 -5.31 -15.58 8.48
C THR A 732 -5.81 -15.23 7.07
N ALA A 733 -5.84 -16.21 6.15
CA ALA A 733 -6.09 -16.02 4.72
C ALA A 733 -5.05 -15.14 3.98
N ALA A 734 -3.91 -14.84 4.60
CA ALA A 734 -2.87 -13.97 4.04
C ALA A 734 -2.33 -14.47 2.68
N HIS A 735 -2.45 -15.77 2.39
CA HIS A 735 -1.94 -16.39 1.16
C HIS A 735 -3.01 -16.61 0.08
N TRP A 736 -4.12 -15.86 0.13
CA TRP A 736 -5.21 -15.95 -0.84
C TRP A 736 -4.75 -15.87 -2.30
N ARG A 737 -3.74 -15.03 -2.63
CA ARG A 737 -3.29 -14.84 -4.02
C ARG A 737 -2.70 -16.11 -4.60
N LYS A 738 -1.76 -16.74 -3.88
CA LYS A 738 -1.11 -17.98 -4.32
C LYS A 738 -2.15 -19.08 -4.60
N VAL A 739 -3.07 -19.27 -3.67
CA VAL A 739 -4.09 -20.31 -3.77
C VAL A 739 -5.07 -20.03 -4.90
N THR A 740 -5.49 -18.77 -5.09
CA THR A 740 -6.37 -18.41 -6.21
C THR A 740 -5.66 -18.53 -7.56
N ASP A 741 -4.35 -18.30 -7.63
CA ASP A 741 -3.56 -18.57 -8.83
C ASP A 741 -3.50 -20.08 -9.14
N ASP A 742 -3.27 -20.94 -8.13
CA ASP A 742 -3.33 -22.40 -8.29
C ASP A 742 -4.71 -22.84 -8.84
N LEU A 743 -5.80 -22.30 -8.26
CA LEU A 743 -7.17 -22.60 -8.70
C LEU A 743 -7.45 -22.12 -10.13
N VAL A 744 -6.92 -20.97 -10.53
CA VAL A 744 -7.03 -20.45 -11.90
C VAL A 744 -6.38 -21.41 -12.90
N ASP A 745 -5.23 -21.99 -12.56
CA ASP A 745 -4.57 -22.95 -13.43
C ASP A 745 -5.33 -24.27 -13.54
N MET A 746 -5.96 -24.73 -12.45
CA MET A 746 -6.84 -25.91 -12.47
C MET A 746 -8.08 -25.75 -13.37
N THR A 747 -8.48 -24.53 -13.74
CA THR A 747 -9.57 -24.32 -14.72
C THR A 747 -9.21 -24.79 -16.14
N LYS A 748 -7.91 -24.97 -16.43
CA LYS A 748 -7.38 -25.31 -17.76
C LYS A 748 -7.05 -26.80 -17.91
N GLU A 749 -7.08 -27.57 -16.83
CA GLU A 749 -6.74 -29.00 -16.81
C GLU A 749 -7.80 -29.86 -17.51
N GLN A 750 -7.59 -31.18 -17.63
CA GLN A 750 -8.55 -32.07 -18.30
C GLN A 750 -9.81 -32.30 -17.46
N ASP A 751 -9.66 -32.30 -16.13
CA ASP A 751 -10.72 -32.57 -15.15
C ASP A 751 -11.37 -31.29 -14.57
N ARG A 752 -10.95 -30.14 -15.11
CA ARG A 752 -11.34 -28.73 -14.91
C ARG A 752 -12.01 -28.38 -13.59
N LEU A 753 -11.42 -27.41 -12.89
CA LEU A 753 -12.11 -26.65 -11.85
C LEU A 753 -13.21 -25.77 -12.47
N VAL A 754 -14.47 -25.96 -12.03
CA VAL A 754 -15.63 -25.26 -12.60
C VAL A 754 -16.38 -24.38 -11.61
N ALA A 755 -16.16 -24.55 -10.31
CA ALA A 755 -16.75 -23.72 -9.26
C ALA A 755 -15.92 -23.74 -7.97
N VAL A 756 -16.17 -22.76 -7.13
CA VAL A 756 -15.60 -22.64 -5.78
C VAL A 756 -16.75 -22.57 -4.78
N ALA A 757 -16.62 -23.30 -3.67
CA ALA A 757 -17.55 -23.29 -2.55
C ALA A 757 -16.82 -22.87 -1.27
N SER A 758 -17.52 -22.11 -0.43
CA SER A 758 -16.90 -21.32 0.66
C SER A 758 -15.84 -20.34 0.13
N MET A 759 -15.41 -19.42 0.97
CA MET A 759 -14.23 -18.56 0.73
C MET A 759 -13.57 -18.08 2.03
N GLY A 760 -14.04 -18.52 3.20
CA GLY A 760 -13.60 -18.01 4.50
C GLY A 760 -14.50 -16.92 5.06
N LEU A 761 -13.91 -15.99 5.81
CA LEU A 761 -14.61 -14.95 6.58
C LEU A 761 -14.96 -13.72 5.74
N SER A 762 -15.94 -12.92 6.16
CA SER A 762 -16.16 -11.59 5.55
C SER A 762 -15.02 -10.62 5.92
N GLN A 763 -13.99 -10.56 5.07
CA GLN A 763 -12.80 -9.72 5.22
C GLN A 763 -12.23 -9.36 3.84
N ASP A 764 -11.29 -8.41 3.79
CA ASP A 764 -10.73 -7.92 2.54
C ASP A 764 -10.02 -9.01 1.71
N GLU A 765 -9.29 -9.95 2.35
CA GLU A 765 -8.63 -11.06 1.65
C GLU A 765 -9.63 -11.93 0.89
N THR A 766 -10.81 -12.17 1.46
CA THR A 766 -11.89 -12.93 0.84
C THR A 766 -12.46 -12.19 -0.37
N ARG A 767 -12.64 -10.87 -0.25
CA ARG A 767 -13.07 -10.02 -1.37
C ARG A 767 -12.06 -10.04 -2.50
N TRP A 768 -10.76 -9.89 -2.20
CA TRP A 768 -9.71 -9.91 -3.22
C TRP A 768 -9.57 -11.28 -3.89
N ALA A 769 -9.70 -12.37 -3.12
CA ALA A 769 -9.78 -13.72 -3.67
C ALA A 769 -10.96 -13.83 -4.65
N ALA A 770 -12.13 -13.31 -4.27
CA ALA A 770 -13.32 -13.35 -5.10
C ALA A 770 -13.15 -12.55 -6.40
N GLU A 771 -12.57 -11.35 -6.32
CA GLU A 771 -12.25 -10.52 -7.48
C GLU A 771 -11.31 -11.25 -8.45
N ARG A 772 -10.30 -11.96 -7.92
CA ARG A 772 -9.34 -12.74 -8.74
C ARG A 772 -10.00 -13.89 -9.49
N LEU A 773 -10.87 -14.66 -8.83
CA LEU A 773 -11.58 -15.81 -9.41
C LEU A 773 -12.70 -15.35 -10.37
N SER A 774 -13.38 -14.25 -10.03
CA SER A 774 -14.34 -13.58 -10.91
C SER A 774 -13.72 -13.16 -12.25
N GLY A 775 -12.47 -12.70 -12.23
CA GLY A 775 -11.71 -12.31 -13.44
C GLY A 775 -11.57 -13.43 -14.47
N VAL A 776 -11.61 -14.71 -14.05
CA VAL A 776 -11.63 -15.89 -14.95
C VAL A 776 -13.02 -16.51 -15.08
N LYS A 777 -14.07 -15.80 -14.65
CA LYS A 777 -15.48 -16.21 -14.68
C LYS A 777 -15.77 -17.46 -13.83
N LEU A 778 -14.91 -17.80 -12.87
CA LEU A 778 -15.12 -18.91 -11.97
C LEU A 778 -16.18 -18.53 -10.92
N PRO A 779 -17.33 -19.22 -10.86
CA PRO A 779 -18.35 -18.93 -9.88
C PRO A 779 -17.95 -19.34 -8.47
N MET A 780 -18.46 -18.59 -7.49
CA MET A 780 -18.23 -18.83 -6.07
C MET A 780 -19.56 -18.90 -5.34
N VAL A 781 -19.80 -19.97 -4.60
CA VAL A 781 -20.95 -20.10 -3.70
C VAL A 781 -20.46 -20.01 -2.25
N VAL A 782 -20.73 -18.89 -1.59
CA VAL A 782 -20.26 -18.63 -0.22
C VAL A 782 -21.24 -19.11 0.84
N ASP A 783 -20.69 -19.74 1.87
CA ASP A 783 -21.40 -20.37 2.97
C ASP A 783 -21.56 -19.44 4.18
N ILE A 784 -20.50 -18.82 4.66
CA ILE A 784 -20.48 -18.02 5.91
C ILE A 784 -20.09 -16.55 5.70
N VAL A 785 -19.95 -16.11 4.45
CA VAL A 785 -19.68 -14.70 4.11
C VAL A 785 -20.99 -13.94 4.11
N THR A 786 -21.30 -13.28 5.23
CA THR A 786 -22.59 -12.59 5.47
C THR A 786 -22.57 -11.10 5.10
N SER A 787 -21.39 -10.48 4.92
CA SER A 787 -21.29 -9.05 4.65
C SER A 787 -21.83 -8.71 3.26
N GLU A 788 -22.72 -7.72 3.17
CA GLU A 788 -23.26 -7.21 1.90
C GLU A 788 -22.19 -6.56 1.01
N GLU A 789 -20.98 -6.31 1.53
CA GLU A 789 -19.86 -5.79 0.76
C GLU A 789 -19.18 -6.86 -0.12
N ILE A 790 -19.55 -8.13 0.07
CA ILE A 790 -19.15 -9.24 -0.79
C ILE A 790 -20.42 -9.90 -1.37
N ASP A 791 -21.08 -9.17 -2.27
CA ASP A 791 -22.24 -9.63 -3.04
C ASP A 791 -21.94 -9.60 -4.56
N LYS A 792 -22.93 -9.94 -5.40
CA LYS A 792 -22.76 -9.92 -6.86
C LYS A 792 -22.44 -8.53 -7.41
N ASN A 793 -22.96 -7.47 -6.79
CA ASN A 793 -22.74 -6.10 -7.24
C ASN A 793 -21.28 -5.68 -7.02
N ALA A 794 -20.67 -6.12 -5.91
CA ALA A 794 -19.26 -5.93 -5.63
C ALA A 794 -18.38 -6.88 -6.46
N VAL A 795 -18.74 -8.17 -6.51
CA VAL A 795 -17.97 -9.22 -7.19
C VAL A 795 -18.88 -10.13 -8.00
N ASN A 796 -18.94 -9.91 -9.31
CA ASN A 796 -19.76 -10.75 -10.19
C ASN A 796 -19.30 -12.22 -10.14
N GLY A 797 -20.25 -13.15 -10.17
CA GLY A 797 -19.98 -14.58 -10.07
C GLY A 797 -20.09 -15.15 -8.66
N ILE A 798 -20.31 -14.31 -7.64
CA ILE A 798 -20.62 -14.78 -6.30
C ILE A 798 -22.12 -15.03 -6.12
N ALA A 799 -22.46 -16.05 -5.34
CA ALA A 799 -23.79 -16.28 -4.79
C ALA A 799 -23.68 -16.74 -3.33
N ARG A 800 -24.65 -16.37 -2.50
CA ARG A 800 -24.64 -16.63 -1.06
C ARG A 800 -25.80 -17.52 -0.65
N VAL A 801 -25.52 -18.54 0.15
CA VAL A 801 -26.56 -19.39 0.76
C VAL A 801 -26.93 -18.98 2.18
N SER A 802 -26.03 -18.30 2.91
CA SER A 802 -26.29 -17.71 4.23
C SER A 802 -27.16 -16.46 4.19
N PRO A 803 -27.75 -16.07 5.34
CA PRO A 803 -28.26 -14.72 5.53
C PRO A 803 -27.20 -13.65 5.37
N THR A 804 -27.67 -12.46 5.03
CA THR A 804 -26.84 -11.26 5.16
C THR A 804 -26.83 -10.79 6.61
N THR A 805 -25.78 -10.08 7.03
CA THR A 805 -25.71 -9.52 8.38
C THR A 805 -26.86 -8.52 8.63
N ASP A 806 -27.28 -7.76 7.62
CA ASP A 806 -28.47 -6.91 7.68
C ASP A 806 -29.77 -7.70 7.89
N GLU A 807 -29.93 -8.88 7.28
CA GLU A 807 -31.10 -9.74 7.51
C GLU A 807 -31.13 -10.31 8.93
N GLU A 808 -29.98 -10.73 9.47
CA GLU A 808 -29.84 -11.16 10.87
C GLU A 808 -30.29 -10.04 11.82
N LEU A 809 -29.77 -8.83 11.60
CA LEU A 809 -30.09 -7.67 12.45
C LEU A 809 -31.50 -7.13 12.22
N ALA A 810 -32.08 -7.28 11.03
CA ALA A 810 -33.48 -6.98 10.77
C ALA A 810 -34.42 -7.91 11.57
N ALA A 811 -34.09 -9.21 11.67
CA ALA A 811 -34.87 -10.16 12.46
C ALA A 811 -34.83 -9.82 13.96
N LEU A 812 -33.65 -9.48 14.49
CA LEU A 812 -33.52 -8.97 15.85
C LEU A 812 -34.26 -7.64 16.04
N GLY A 813 -34.15 -6.73 15.07
CA GLY A 813 -34.79 -5.41 15.06
C GLY A 813 -36.32 -5.48 15.00
N ARG A 814 -36.88 -6.56 14.44
CA ARG A 814 -38.31 -6.88 14.50
C ARG A 814 -38.72 -7.42 15.87
N TYR A 815 -37.95 -8.36 16.41
CA TYR A 815 -38.24 -9.00 17.69
C TYR A 815 -38.21 -8.02 18.87
N VAL A 816 -37.19 -7.17 18.94
CA VAL A 816 -36.92 -6.35 20.12
C VAL A 816 -38.05 -5.37 20.45
N PRO A 817 -38.58 -4.56 19.51
CA PRO A 817 -39.72 -3.68 19.79
C PRO A 817 -41.03 -4.43 20.05
N GLU A 818 -41.27 -5.56 19.37
CA GLU A 818 -42.54 -6.29 19.46
C GLU A 818 -42.68 -7.10 20.76
N LYS A 819 -41.57 -7.65 21.27
CA LYS A 819 -41.61 -8.69 22.30
C LYS A 819 -40.67 -8.48 23.48
N SER A 820 -39.94 -7.37 23.52
CA SER A 820 -39.03 -7.05 24.64
C SER A 820 -39.37 -5.70 25.31
N ARG A 821 -38.78 -5.44 26.48
CA ARG A 821 -38.92 -4.17 27.21
C ARG A 821 -37.62 -3.34 27.20
N LEU A 822 -36.71 -3.60 26.26
CA LEU A 822 -35.41 -2.94 26.17
C LEU A 822 -35.58 -1.45 25.87
N ARG A 823 -34.79 -0.60 26.55
CA ARG A 823 -34.98 0.85 26.56
C ARG A 823 -33.80 1.61 25.98
N ARG A 824 -32.57 1.22 26.28
CA ARG A 824 -31.36 2.00 25.97
C ARG A 824 -30.21 1.09 25.60
N ALA A 825 -29.55 1.39 24.50
CA ALA A 825 -28.41 0.60 24.04
C ALA A 825 -27.13 1.44 23.93
N MET A 826 -26.01 0.84 24.32
CA MET A 826 -24.67 1.27 23.88
C MET A 826 -24.16 0.29 22.83
N MET A 827 -23.24 0.75 21.98
CA MET A 827 -22.54 -0.09 21.02
C MET A 827 -21.11 -0.37 21.49
N VAL A 828 -20.65 -1.59 21.22
CA VAL A 828 -19.26 -2.03 21.40
C VAL A 828 -18.81 -2.58 20.06
N SER A 829 -17.85 -1.93 19.40
CA SER A 829 -17.48 -2.25 18.01
C SER A 829 -15.99 -2.56 17.86
N TYR A 830 -15.66 -3.55 17.03
CA TYR A 830 -14.28 -3.78 16.64
C TYR A 830 -13.77 -2.63 15.74
N SER A 831 -12.54 -2.18 15.96
CA SER A 831 -12.02 -0.94 15.35
C SER A 831 -11.25 -1.13 14.04
N GLN A 832 -10.98 -2.35 13.59
CA GLN A 832 -10.26 -2.56 12.33
C GLN A 832 -11.15 -2.41 11.10
N GLU A 833 -10.64 -1.70 10.09
CA GLU A 833 -11.39 -1.35 8.87
C GLU A 833 -11.46 -2.50 7.83
N ASN A 834 -10.53 -3.45 7.86
CA ASN A 834 -10.45 -4.60 6.95
C ASN A 834 -11.42 -5.75 7.32
N ASP A 835 -12.04 -5.69 8.50
CA ASP A 835 -13.05 -6.65 8.93
C ASP A 835 -14.44 -6.23 8.43
N LEU A 836 -14.85 -6.81 7.29
CA LEU A 836 -16.12 -6.47 6.64
C LEU A 836 -17.34 -6.97 7.43
N TYR A 837 -17.21 -8.02 8.25
CA TYR A 837 -18.30 -8.52 9.09
C TYR A 837 -18.65 -7.53 10.20
N THR A 838 -17.66 -7.09 10.99
CA THR A 838 -17.91 -6.18 12.12
C THR A 838 -18.40 -4.83 11.63
N ARG A 839 -17.90 -4.35 10.49
CA ARG A 839 -18.44 -3.16 9.82
C ARG A 839 -19.90 -3.32 9.39
N SER A 840 -20.29 -4.49 8.89
CA SER A 840 -21.68 -4.78 8.53
C SER A 840 -22.58 -4.84 9.77
N LEU A 841 -22.08 -5.38 10.89
CA LEU A 841 -22.78 -5.34 12.17
C LEU A 841 -23.02 -3.91 12.66
N VAL A 842 -21.98 -3.05 12.63
CA VAL A 842 -22.13 -1.63 13.01
C VAL A 842 -23.24 -0.98 12.17
N ARG A 843 -23.17 -1.08 10.84
CA ARG A 843 -24.17 -0.47 9.95
C ARG A 843 -25.58 -1.01 10.17
N GLY A 844 -25.72 -2.32 10.35
CA GLY A 844 -27.03 -2.93 10.61
C GLY A 844 -27.60 -2.54 11.98
N PHE A 845 -26.75 -2.39 13.01
CA PHE A 845 -27.19 -1.87 14.30
C PHE A 845 -27.60 -0.40 14.22
N GLU A 846 -26.83 0.43 13.52
CA GLU A 846 -27.20 1.83 13.27
C GLU A 846 -28.54 1.96 12.54
N ARG A 847 -28.85 1.02 11.64
CA ARG A 847 -30.09 0.99 10.87
C ARG A 847 -31.28 0.48 11.68
N HIS A 848 -31.19 -0.73 12.23
CA HIS A 848 -32.32 -1.44 12.84
C HIS A 848 -32.52 -1.11 14.32
N PHE A 849 -31.52 -0.52 14.98
CA PHE A 849 -31.54 -0.20 16.41
C PHE A 849 -31.31 1.29 16.70
N ALA A 850 -31.47 2.17 15.69
CA ALA A 850 -31.26 3.61 15.78
C ALA A 850 -31.93 4.25 17.00
N ASP A 851 -33.19 3.88 17.29
CA ASP A 851 -33.97 4.43 18.40
C ASP A 851 -33.42 4.00 19.77
N LEU A 852 -33.09 2.72 19.94
CA LEU A 852 -32.50 2.19 21.17
C LEU A 852 -31.13 2.80 21.45
N TRP A 853 -30.32 2.91 20.41
CA TRP A 853 -29.00 3.51 20.49
C TRP A 853 -29.07 5.01 20.77
N ARG A 854 -30.02 5.74 20.14
CA ARG A 854 -30.29 7.15 20.43
C ARG A 854 -30.68 7.38 21.89
N ARG A 855 -31.58 6.55 22.44
CA ARG A 855 -31.97 6.62 23.85
C ARG A 855 -30.83 6.28 24.81
N GLY A 856 -29.85 5.50 24.37
CA GLY A 856 -28.59 5.25 25.09
C GLY A 856 -27.48 6.28 24.82
N GLY A 857 -27.81 7.44 24.25
CA GLY A 857 -26.85 8.53 24.03
C GLY A 857 -25.94 8.37 22.81
N ARG A 858 -26.21 7.41 21.92
CA ARG A 858 -25.40 7.09 20.73
C ARG A 858 -23.95 6.77 21.05
N ILE A 859 -23.71 6.17 22.22
CA ILE A 859 -22.38 5.81 22.68
C ILE A 859 -21.90 4.61 21.85
N ASN A 860 -20.75 4.76 21.19
CA ASN A 860 -20.00 3.66 20.59
C ASN A 860 -18.63 3.52 21.27
N ASN A 861 -18.30 2.31 21.71
CA ASN A 861 -17.03 2.02 22.33
C ASN A 861 -16.20 1.09 21.44
N PRO A 862 -15.11 1.60 20.84
CA PRO A 862 -14.25 0.78 20.00
C PRO A 862 -13.32 -0.13 20.82
N PHE A 863 -12.96 -1.28 20.27
CA PHE A 863 -11.90 -2.16 20.80
C PHE A 863 -10.95 -2.66 19.70
N GLY A 864 -9.70 -3.01 20.07
CA GLY A 864 -8.64 -3.49 19.15
C GLY A 864 -8.44 -5.01 19.19
N GLU A 865 -7.31 -5.50 18.66
CA GLU A 865 -6.98 -6.93 18.59
C GLU A 865 -6.81 -7.61 19.96
N ASP A 866 -6.28 -6.89 20.95
CA ASP A 866 -6.03 -7.39 22.30
C ASP A 866 -6.88 -6.64 23.34
N PRO A 867 -8.22 -6.84 23.35
CA PRO A 867 -9.16 -5.89 23.92
C PRO A 867 -9.28 -5.93 25.44
N ALA A 868 -8.42 -6.62 26.17
CA ALA A 868 -8.58 -6.82 27.62
C ALA A 868 -8.63 -5.49 28.41
N ASN A 869 -7.80 -4.51 28.02
CA ASN A 869 -7.78 -3.19 28.66
C ASN A 869 -8.97 -2.33 28.23
N GLU A 870 -9.34 -2.40 26.96
CA GLU A 870 -10.47 -1.73 26.36
C GLU A 870 -11.77 -2.24 26.99
N PHE A 871 -12.00 -3.55 27.07
CA PHE A 871 -13.18 -4.14 27.70
C PHE A 871 -13.33 -3.72 29.15
N ARG A 872 -12.24 -3.66 29.92
CA ARG A 872 -12.28 -3.12 31.28
C ARG A 872 -12.79 -1.68 31.31
N THR A 873 -12.30 -0.85 30.40
CA THR A 873 -12.72 0.57 30.26
C THR A 873 -14.17 0.67 29.82
N ILE A 874 -14.59 -0.16 28.87
CA ILE A 874 -15.95 -0.23 28.34
C ILE A 874 -16.96 -0.59 29.42
N ILE A 875 -16.64 -1.59 30.26
CA ILE A 875 -17.48 -1.93 31.42
C ILE A 875 -17.47 -0.79 32.46
N GLY A 876 -16.37 -0.04 32.59
CA GLY A 876 -16.38 1.21 33.37
C GLY A 876 -17.36 2.25 32.84
N ASN A 877 -17.41 2.46 31.52
CA ASN A 877 -18.32 3.41 30.88
C ASN A 877 -19.81 3.01 31.02
N LEU A 878 -20.07 1.70 31.02
CA LEU A 878 -21.39 1.13 31.31
C LEU A 878 -21.89 1.54 32.71
N CYS A 879 -21.01 1.72 33.69
CA CYS A 879 -21.34 2.08 35.08
C CYS A 879 -21.73 3.55 35.32
N SER A 880 -22.04 4.32 34.27
CA SER A 880 -22.50 5.71 34.40
C SER A 880 -23.95 5.82 34.92
N GLU A 881 -24.37 7.03 35.32
CA GLU A 881 -25.71 7.29 35.91
C GLU A 881 -26.89 6.90 34.97
N ASN A 882 -26.65 6.86 33.66
CA ASN A 882 -27.66 6.55 32.64
C ASN A 882 -27.35 5.24 31.90
N ALA A 883 -27.14 4.16 32.64
CA ALA A 883 -26.69 2.92 32.04
C ALA A 883 -27.69 2.28 31.05
N PRO A 884 -27.17 1.72 29.96
CA PRO A 884 -27.98 0.98 29.00
C PRO A 884 -28.35 -0.40 29.57
N ASP A 885 -29.56 -0.86 29.24
CA ASP A 885 -30.01 -2.23 29.52
C ASP A 885 -29.61 -3.21 28.39
N THR A 886 -29.00 -2.67 27.33
CA THR A 886 -28.66 -3.38 26.10
C THR A 886 -27.25 -3.02 25.62
N VAL A 887 -26.49 -4.02 25.18
CA VAL A 887 -25.23 -3.86 24.45
C VAL A 887 -25.42 -4.38 23.03
N LEU A 888 -25.19 -3.51 22.03
CA LEU A 888 -25.07 -3.90 20.63
C LEU A 888 -23.61 -4.28 20.37
N TYR A 889 -23.32 -5.57 20.35
CA TYR A 889 -21.96 -6.08 20.20
C TYR A 889 -21.65 -6.32 18.72
N ALA A 890 -20.83 -5.44 18.15
CA ALA A 890 -20.36 -5.47 16.76
C ALA A 890 -18.91 -5.97 16.71
N GLY A 891 -18.68 -7.19 17.20
CA GLY A 891 -17.39 -7.86 17.27
C GLY A 891 -17.43 -9.30 16.75
N ARG A 892 -16.26 -9.94 16.61
CA ARG A 892 -16.14 -11.35 16.22
C ARG A 892 -16.44 -12.27 17.40
N GLY A 893 -16.89 -13.49 17.09
CA GLY A 893 -17.16 -14.51 18.10
C GLY A 893 -15.95 -14.91 18.94
N LYS A 894 -14.72 -14.67 18.45
CA LYS A 894 -13.47 -14.96 19.17
C LYS A 894 -13.29 -14.09 20.42
N ASP A 895 -13.75 -12.84 20.38
CA ASP A 895 -13.56 -11.86 21.45
C ASP A 895 -14.76 -11.80 22.41
N LEU A 896 -15.90 -12.38 22.00
CA LEU A 896 -17.15 -12.39 22.75
C LEU A 896 -17.04 -13.08 24.13
N PRO A 897 -16.39 -14.25 24.29
CA PRO A 897 -16.25 -14.88 25.62
C PRO A 897 -15.54 -13.98 26.62
N LEU A 898 -14.47 -13.31 26.18
CA LEU A 898 -13.71 -12.36 27.01
C LEU A 898 -14.58 -11.15 27.37
N PHE A 899 -15.29 -10.57 26.41
CA PHE A 899 -16.22 -9.47 26.65
C PHE A 899 -17.30 -9.85 27.68
N LEU A 900 -17.93 -11.02 27.53
CA LEU A 900 -18.94 -11.54 28.46
C LEU A 900 -18.37 -11.75 29.87
N ALA A 901 -17.12 -12.23 29.98
CA ALA A 901 -16.45 -12.39 31.26
C ALA A 901 -16.24 -11.03 31.98
N TYR A 902 -15.81 -10.00 31.25
CA TYR A 902 -15.71 -8.64 31.81
C TYR A 902 -17.09 -8.10 32.21
N LEU A 903 -18.11 -8.29 31.36
CA LEU A 903 -19.47 -7.84 31.62
C LEU A 903 -20.09 -8.55 32.84
N GLY A 904 -19.79 -9.83 33.04
CA GLY A 904 -20.25 -10.63 34.18
C GLY A 904 -19.59 -10.23 35.50
N ASN A 905 -18.42 -9.60 35.44
CA ASN A 905 -17.65 -9.12 36.60
C ASN A 905 -17.86 -7.62 36.87
N ARG A 906 -18.90 -6.99 36.29
CA ARG A 906 -19.24 -5.59 36.56
C ARG A 906 -19.57 -5.35 38.04
N ASN A 907 -19.23 -4.17 38.55
CA ASN A 907 -19.49 -3.78 39.95
C ASN A 907 -20.73 -2.85 40.09
N CYS A 908 -21.51 -2.73 39.01
CA CYS A 908 -22.63 -1.81 38.88
C CYS A 908 -23.76 -2.50 38.11
N HIS A 909 -24.97 -1.96 38.17
CA HIS A 909 -26.13 -2.46 37.40
C HIS A 909 -26.33 -3.98 37.58
N PRO A 910 -26.68 -4.43 38.80
CA PRO A 910 -26.87 -5.85 39.11
C PRO A 910 -28.08 -6.45 38.39
N GLU A 911 -28.92 -5.62 37.76
CA GLU A 911 -29.97 -6.06 36.87
C GLU A 911 -29.43 -6.70 35.58
N ARG A 912 -30.33 -7.33 34.82
CA ARG A 912 -29.98 -8.06 33.60
C ARG A 912 -29.58 -7.11 32.48
N ILE A 913 -28.41 -7.36 31.89
CA ILE A 913 -27.98 -6.72 30.64
C ILE A 913 -28.21 -7.66 29.47
N THR A 914 -28.82 -7.14 28.40
CA THR A 914 -29.04 -7.91 27.17
C THR A 914 -27.96 -7.59 26.14
N VAL A 915 -27.24 -8.59 25.66
CA VAL A 915 -26.27 -8.44 24.57
C VAL A 915 -26.94 -8.90 23.28
N LEU A 916 -26.97 -8.04 22.27
CA LEU A 916 -27.42 -8.36 20.91
C LEU A 916 -26.19 -8.49 20.01
N THR A 917 -26.11 -9.55 19.23
CA THR A 917 -24.99 -9.80 18.28
C THR A 917 -25.46 -10.64 17.09
N GLY A 918 -24.61 -10.77 16.08
CA GLY A 918 -24.85 -11.62 14.91
C GLY A 918 -24.53 -13.09 15.14
N SER A 919 -24.52 -13.83 14.04
CA SER A 919 -24.39 -15.30 13.98
C SER A 919 -23.12 -15.87 14.60
N ASP A 920 -22.02 -15.11 14.69
CA ASP A 920 -20.76 -15.53 15.32
C ASP A 920 -20.90 -15.96 16.79
N ALA A 921 -22.01 -15.61 17.48
CA ALA A 921 -22.29 -16.08 18.84
C ALA A 921 -22.37 -17.61 18.97
N VAL A 922 -22.69 -18.33 17.89
CA VAL A 922 -22.71 -19.80 17.89
C VAL A 922 -21.37 -20.42 18.25
N ARG A 923 -20.26 -19.68 18.12
CA ARG A 923 -18.94 -20.14 18.56
C ARG A 923 -18.91 -20.51 20.04
N LEU A 924 -19.73 -19.89 20.89
CA LEU A 924 -19.85 -20.22 22.31
C LEU A 924 -20.42 -21.62 22.56
N MET A 925 -21.04 -22.26 21.56
CA MET A 925 -21.53 -23.64 21.68
C MET A 925 -20.41 -24.67 21.70
N SER A 926 -19.24 -24.35 21.13
CA SER A 926 -18.07 -25.22 21.17
C SER A 926 -17.48 -25.25 22.57
N ASP A 927 -17.22 -26.45 23.10
CA ASP A 927 -16.56 -26.63 24.40
C ASP A 927 -15.05 -26.41 24.27
N THR A 928 -14.60 -25.17 24.48
CA THR A 928 -13.18 -24.79 24.44
C THR A 928 -12.78 -23.98 25.66
N ALA A 929 -11.49 -24.01 26.00
CA ALA A 929 -10.95 -23.27 27.15
C ALA A 929 -11.17 -21.75 27.02
N GLU A 930 -11.12 -21.22 25.79
CA GLU A 930 -11.35 -19.80 25.49
C GLU A 930 -12.81 -19.38 25.75
N ASN A 931 -13.76 -20.30 25.56
CA ASN A 931 -15.19 -20.03 25.75
C ASN A 931 -15.62 -20.11 27.22
N ALA A 932 -14.90 -20.89 28.04
CA ALA A 932 -15.27 -21.18 29.43
C ALA A 932 -15.54 -19.92 30.29
N PRO A 933 -14.76 -18.83 30.23
CA PRO A 933 -15.05 -17.61 31.00
C PRO A 933 -16.38 -16.95 30.61
N GLY A 934 -16.69 -16.89 29.33
CA GLY A 934 -17.96 -16.33 28.85
C GLY A 934 -19.16 -17.19 29.23
N ILE A 935 -19.01 -18.51 29.17
CA ILE A 935 -20.01 -19.48 29.62
C ILE A 935 -20.28 -19.35 31.13
N ALA A 936 -19.23 -19.20 31.94
CA ALA A 936 -19.37 -18.97 33.38
C ALA A 936 -20.12 -17.66 33.66
N ALA A 937 -19.83 -16.58 32.92
CA ALA A 937 -20.54 -15.31 33.05
C ALA A 937 -22.03 -15.42 32.70
N LEU A 938 -22.38 -16.17 31.64
CA LEU A 938 -23.78 -16.38 31.23
C LEU A 938 -24.58 -17.23 32.24
N ARG A 939 -23.92 -18.11 33.01
CA ARG A 939 -24.54 -18.91 34.07
C ARG A 939 -24.71 -18.16 35.40
N SER A 940 -23.97 -17.08 35.61
CA SER A 940 -23.98 -16.36 36.89
C SER A 940 -25.30 -15.63 37.15
N SER A 941 -25.83 -15.76 38.37
CA SER A 941 -27.01 -15.04 38.84
C SER A 941 -26.70 -13.67 39.46
N HIS A 942 -25.43 -13.38 39.79
CA HIS A 942 -25.04 -12.13 40.45
C HIS A 942 -25.12 -10.92 39.52
N ASN A 943 -24.79 -11.13 38.25
CA ASN A 943 -24.68 -10.12 37.21
C ASN A 943 -25.28 -10.67 35.91
N PRO A 944 -26.59 -10.95 35.89
CA PRO A 944 -27.21 -11.73 34.83
C PRO A 944 -27.01 -11.08 33.46
N ILE A 945 -26.67 -11.90 32.47
CA ILE A 945 -26.53 -11.51 31.06
C ILE A 945 -27.52 -12.33 30.23
N SER A 946 -28.19 -11.71 29.26
CA SER A 946 -28.96 -12.41 28.24
C SER A 946 -28.33 -12.17 26.88
N LEU A 947 -27.79 -13.20 26.24
CA LEU A 947 -27.23 -13.12 24.90
C LEU A 947 -28.28 -13.51 23.86
N LEU A 948 -28.67 -12.56 23.01
CA LEU A 948 -29.58 -12.79 21.88
C LEU A 948 -28.83 -12.66 20.56
N TYR A 949 -29.11 -13.58 19.64
CA TYR A 949 -28.46 -13.64 18.34
C TYR A 949 -29.37 -14.33 17.31
N VAL A 950 -28.97 -14.28 16.05
CA VAL A 950 -29.60 -15.03 14.94
C VAL A 950 -28.51 -15.90 14.31
N PRO A 951 -28.60 -17.24 14.35
CA PRO A 951 -27.63 -18.11 13.70
C PRO A 951 -27.83 -18.13 12.18
N LEU A 952 -26.82 -18.64 11.45
CA LEU A 952 -26.95 -18.90 10.01
C LEU A 952 -27.94 -20.04 9.72
N ALA A 953 -27.98 -21.04 10.60
CA ALA A 953 -28.92 -22.17 10.57
C ALA A 953 -29.06 -22.75 11.98
N GLU A 954 -30.26 -23.22 12.33
CA GLU A 954 -30.57 -23.76 13.67
C GLU A 954 -31.17 -25.17 13.55
N PRO A 955 -30.41 -26.23 13.92
CA PRO A 955 -30.86 -27.62 13.89
C PRO A 955 -32.23 -27.87 14.52
N SER A 956 -32.51 -27.29 15.69
CA SER A 956 -33.77 -27.53 16.41
C SER A 956 -34.99 -26.98 15.66
N VAL A 957 -34.80 -25.91 14.89
CA VAL A 957 -35.83 -25.33 14.02
C VAL A 957 -35.94 -26.12 12.72
N LEU A 958 -34.81 -26.51 12.14
CA LEU A 958 -34.77 -27.24 10.87
C LEU A 958 -35.33 -28.66 10.98
N ARG A 959 -35.17 -29.32 12.13
CA ARG A 959 -35.68 -30.66 12.40
C ARG A 959 -37.18 -30.71 12.65
N ASP A 960 -37.78 -29.61 13.09
CA ASP A 960 -39.17 -29.57 13.53
C ASP A 960 -40.13 -29.29 12.35
N PRO A 961 -40.96 -30.26 11.91
CA PRO A 961 -41.85 -30.09 10.76
C PRO A 961 -42.96 -29.06 11.01
N SER A 962 -43.25 -28.71 12.26
CA SER A 962 -44.21 -27.65 12.60
C SER A 962 -43.64 -26.25 12.36
N LYS A 963 -42.31 -26.12 12.36
CA LYS A 963 -41.59 -24.85 12.14
C LYS A 963 -40.97 -24.77 10.75
N ASN A 964 -40.46 -25.88 10.24
CA ASN A 964 -39.79 -25.99 8.96
C ASN A 964 -40.54 -27.00 8.06
N PRO A 965 -41.29 -26.53 7.05
CA PRO A 965 -41.93 -27.42 6.08
C PRO A 965 -40.96 -28.35 5.33
N ALA A 966 -39.68 -27.97 5.26
CA ALA A 966 -38.61 -28.75 4.64
C ALA A 966 -37.86 -29.66 5.63
N ALA A 967 -38.41 -29.96 6.82
CA ALA A 967 -37.71 -30.74 7.86
C ALA A 967 -37.20 -32.11 7.39
N ALA A 968 -37.92 -32.77 6.47
CA ALA A 968 -37.48 -34.02 5.87
C ALA A 968 -36.16 -33.90 5.09
N GLN A 969 -35.86 -32.73 4.51
CA GLN A 969 -34.59 -32.49 3.80
C GLN A 969 -33.42 -32.41 4.79
N TYR A 970 -33.62 -31.71 5.91
CA TYR A 970 -32.65 -31.63 6.98
C TYR A 970 -32.38 -33.00 7.61
N LEU A 971 -33.42 -33.78 7.90
CA LEU A 971 -33.27 -35.13 8.47
C LEU A 971 -32.48 -36.08 7.57
N LYS A 972 -32.68 -36.00 6.24
CA LYS A 972 -31.87 -36.77 5.29
C LYS A 972 -30.41 -36.32 5.27
N PHE A 973 -30.17 -35.01 5.31
CA PHE A 973 -28.82 -34.47 5.46
C PHE A 973 -28.14 -34.99 6.73
N GLU A 974 -28.82 -34.89 7.88
CA GLU A 974 -28.34 -35.37 9.18
C GLU A 974 -28.03 -36.87 9.14
N GLN A 975 -28.87 -37.67 8.48
CA GLN A 975 -28.63 -39.10 8.30
C GLN A 975 -27.36 -39.39 7.48
N SER A 976 -27.16 -38.69 6.35
CA SER A 976 -25.95 -38.88 5.53
C SER A 976 -24.69 -38.38 6.24
N PHE A 977 -24.81 -37.27 6.98
CA PHE A 977 -23.73 -36.71 7.81
C PHE A 977 -23.26 -37.73 8.87
N GLN A 978 -24.20 -38.33 9.60
CA GLN A 978 -23.92 -39.42 10.54
C GLN A 978 -23.38 -40.67 9.86
N GLY A 979 -23.93 -41.03 8.69
CA GLY A 979 -23.51 -42.21 7.92
C GLY A 979 -22.06 -42.14 7.44
N LEU A 980 -21.51 -40.94 7.30
CA LEU A 980 -20.09 -40.70 7.00
C LEU A 980 -19.18 -40.77 8.23
N GLY A 981 -19.74 -40.88 9.43
CA GLY A 981 -19.00 -40.97 10.69
C GLY A 981 -18.79 -39.64 11.41
N PHE A 982 -19.40 -38.55 10.93
CA PHE A 982 -19.26 -37.23 11.54
C PHE A 982 -20.20 -37.05 12.75
N ALA A 983 -19.77 -36.26 13.74
CA ALA A 983 -20.50 -36.12 14.99
C ALA A 983 -21.66 -35.12 14.86
N THR A 984 -22.87 -35.52 15.24
CA THR A 984 -24.06 -34.63 15.16
C THR A 984 -23.92 -33.34 15.96
N ALA A 985 -23.07 -33.32 16.98
CA ALA A 985 -22.75 -32.12 17.75
C ALA A 985 -22.16 -31.01 16.86
N ASP A 986 -21.47 -31.36 15.78
CA ASP A 986 -20.82 -30.42 14.87
C ASP A 986 -21.84 -29.68 13.97
N LEU A 987 -23.10 -30.15 13.95
CA LEU A 987 -24.23 -29.46 13.32
C LEU A 987 -24.77 -28.29 14.17
N SER A 988 -24.50 -28.27 15.47
CA SER A 988 -25.10 -27.30 16.43
C SER A 988 -24.85 -25.85 16.07
N THR A 989 -23.70 -25.54 15.47
CA THR A 989 -23.32 -24.18 15.09
C THR A 989 -23.91 -23.71 13.76
N GLY A 990 -24.51 -24.62 12.99
CA GLY A 990 -25.03 -24.35 11.65
C GLY A 990 -23.97 -24.21 10.55
N TRP A 991 -22.66 -24.21 10.87
CA TRP A 991 -21.60 -24.04 9.89
C TRP A 991 -21.49 -25.21 8.90
N ALA A 992 -21.65 -26.45 9.37
CA ALA A 992 -21.71 -27.64 8.52
C ALA A 992 -22.91 -27.58 7.54
N ILE A 993 -24.04 -27.07 8.00
CA ILE A 993 -25.26 -26.92 7.19
C ILE A 993 -25.02 -25.92 6.05
N MET A 994 -24.39 -24.77 6.35
CA MET A 994 -24.07 -23.76 5.34
C MET A 994 -23.04 -24.25 4.32
N ALA A 995 -21.98 -24.93 4.78
CA ALA A 995 -20.96 -25.48 3.89
C ALA A 995 -21.53 -26.58 2.98
N HIS A 996 -22.41 -27.44 3.52
CA HIS A 996 -23.17 -28.41 2.74
C HIS A 996 -23.98 -27.70 1.64
N ASP A 997 -24.75 -26.70 2.01
CA ASP A 997 -25.64 -25.99 1.09
C ASP A 997 -24.89 -25.24 -0.02
N ALA A 998 -23.71 -24.70 0.28
CA ALA A 998 -22.84 -24.06 -0.69
C ALA A 998 -22.32 -25.04 -1.75
N VAL A 999 -21.78 -26.19 -1.32
CA VAL A 999 -21.28 -27.24 -2.25
C VAL A 999 -22.43 -27.84 -3.05
N LEU A 1000 -23.57 -28.13 -2.41
CA LEU A 1000 -24.75 -28.70 -3.09
C LEU A 1000 -25.29 -27.73 -4.15
N THR A 1001 -25.34 -26.43 -3.85
CA THR A 1001 -25.77 -25.39 -4.80
C THR A 1001 -24.81 -25.28 -5.99
N ALA A 1002 -23.50 -25.35 -5.75
CA ALA A 1002 -22.51 -25.38 -6.83
C ALA A 1002 -22.67 -26.64 -7.69
N ALA A 1003 -22.84 -27.81 -7.09
CA ALA A 1003 -23.07 -29.07 -7.80
C ALA A 1003 -24.36 -29.04 -8.64
N HIS A 1004 -25.45 -28.47 -8.12
CA HIS A 1004 -26.69 -28.28 -8.86
C HIS A 1004 -26.48 -27.41 -10.11
N ALA A 1005 -25.80 -26.26 -9.96
CA ALA A 1005 -25.53 -25.37 -11.08
C ALA A 1005 -24.61 -26.00 -12.13
N VAL A 1006 -23.60 -26.76 -11.70
CA VAL A 1006 -22.72 -27.55 -12.59
C VAL A 1006 -23.55 -28.47 -13.47
N ARG A 1007 -24.46 -29.24 -12.87
CA ARG A 1007 -25.26 -30.24 -13.60
C ARG A 1007 -26.27 -29.61 -14.53
N ARG A 1008 -26.83 -28.45 -14.16
CA ARG A 1008 -27.67 -27.65 -15.07
C ARG A 1008 -26.88 -27.05 -16.23
N ALA A 1009 -25.59 -26.81 -16.07
CA ALA A 1009 -24.74 -26.25 -17.11
C ALA A 1009 -24.21 -27.31 -18.11
N ALA A 1010 -24.17 -28.58 -17.71
CA ALA A 1010 -23.74 -29.68 -18.54
C ALA A 1010 -24.79 -30.03 -19.61
N LEU A 1011 -24.68 -29.42 -20.81
CA LEU A 1011 -25.55 -29.73 -21.96
C LEU A 1011 -25.05 -31.00 -22.66
N SER A 1012 -25.97 -31.93 -22.96
CA SER A 1012 -25.77 -33.08 -23.87
C SER A 1012 -24.46 -33.88 -23.70
N GLY A 1013 -23.99 -34.08 -22.48
CA GLY A 1013 -22.83 -34.94 -22.18
C GLY A 1013 -21.46 -34.26 -22.22
N GLU A 1014 -21.39 -32.96 -22.48
CA GLU A 1014 -20.15 -32.18 -22.35
C GLU A 1014 -19.95 -31.63 -20.93
N LEU A 1015 -18.69 -31.56 -20.47
CA LEU A 1015 -18.36 -30.93 -19.20
C LEU A 1015 -18.56 -29.40 -19.30
N PRO A 1016 -19.20 -28.76 -18.30
CA PRO A 1016 -19.52 -27.34 -18.37
C PRO A 1016 -18.29 -26.44 -18.17
N GLU A 1017 -18.24 -25.33 -18.89
CA GLU A 1017 -17.27 -24.25 -18.63
C GLU A 1017 -17.66 -23.44 -17.37
N PRO A 1018 -16.70 -22.87 -16.62
CA PRO A 1018 -16.98 -22.08 -15.41
C PRO A 1018 -18.03 -20.98 -15.61
N ALA A 1019 -17.96 -20.28 -16.75
CA ALA A 1019 -18.90 -19.21 -17.08
C ALA A 1019 -20.35 -19.71 -17.25
N ALA A 1020 -20.54 -20.94 -17.75
CA ALA A 1020 -21.86 -21.55 -17.89
C ALA A 1020 -22.44 -21.93 -16.52
N VAL A 1021 -21.60 -22.51 -15.64
CA VAL A 1021 -21.96 -22.80 -14.24
C VAL A 1021 -22.39 -21.52 -13.52
N ARG A 1022 -21.62 -20.44 -13.67
CA ARG A 1022 -21.96 -19.12 -13.10
C ARG A 1022 -23.32 -18.62 -13.56
N ASN A 1023 -23.62 -18.75 -14.85
CA ASN A 1023 -24.92 -18.32 -15.37
C ASN A 1023 -26.05 -19.16 -14.77
N GLN A 1024 -25.86 -20.47 -14.59
CA GLN A 1024 -26.86 -21.35 -13.97
C GLN A 1024 -27.12 -21.02 -12.51
N ILE A 1025 -26.12 -20.61 -11.73
CA ILE A 1025 -26.32 -20.15 -10.35
C ILE A 1025 -27.34 -19.01 -10.29
N TYR A 1026 -27.26 -18.05 -11.21
CA TYR A 1026 -28.20 -16.91 -11.27
C TYR A 1026 -29.57 -17.26 -11.85
N LEU A 1027 -29.77 -18.50 -12.31
CA LEU A 1027 -31.08 -19.01 -12.75
C LEU A 1027 -31.80 -19.82 -11.66
N ILE A 1028 -31.20 -19.99 -10.48
CA ILE A 1028 -31.81 -20.66 -9.30
C ILE A 1028 -32.81 -19.70 -8.63
N THR A 1029 -33.74 -19.10 -9.37
CA THR A 1029 -34.61 -18.00 -8.88
C THR A 1029 -36.01 -18.48 -8.50
N SER A 1030 -36.47 -19.60 -9.07
CA SER A 1030 -37.84 -20.11 -8.95
C SER A 1030 -37.90 -21.42 -8.14
N ALA A 1031 -39.08 -21.77 -7.63
CA ALA A 1031 -39.31 -23.03 -6.92
C ALA A 1031 -39.10 -24.28 -7.79
N ALA A 1032 -39.23 -24.17 -9.11
CA ALA A 1032 -38.99 -25.29 -10.03
C ALA A 1032 -37.48 -25.56 -10.26
N ASN A 1033 -36.62 -24.60 -9.91
CA ASN A 1033 -35.17 -24.70 -10.06
C ASN A 1033 -34.43 -24.44 -8.74
N SER A 1034 -35.12 -24.51 -7.59
CA SER A 1034 -34.50 -24.34 -6.28
C SER A 1034 -33.63 -25.55 -5.91
N VAL A 1035 -32.70 -25.32 -4.99
CA VAL A 1035 -31.84 -26.38 -4.45
C VAL A 1035 -32.44 -26.86 -3.13
N PRO A 1036 -32.67 -28.17 -2.93
CA PRO A 1036 -33.19 -28.74 -1.69
C PRO A 1036 -32.08 -28.84 -0.63
N GLY A 1037 -31.67 -27.67 -0.11
CA GLY A 1037 -30.64 -27.54 0.91
C GLY A 1037 -31.04 -28.09 2.27
N ALA A 1038 -30.05 -28.36 3.12
CA ALA A 1038 -30.25 -28.74 4.51
C ALA A 1038 -30.87 -27.59 5.34
N SER A 1039 -30.60 -26.34 4.97
CA SER A 1039 -31.28 -25.15 5.54
C SER A 1039 -32.60 -24.81 4.83
N GLY A 1040 -33.19 -25.77 4.12
CA GLY A 1040 -34.40 -25.61 3.32
C GLY A 1040 -34.11 -25.15 1.89
N GLU A 1041 -35.18 -24.86 1.14
CA GLU A 1041 -35.10 -24.48 -0.27
C GLU A 1041 -34.23 -23.24 -0.50
N ILE A 1042 -33.25 -23.35 -1.39
CA ILE A 1042 -32.33 -22.26 -1.74
C ILE A 1042 -32.74 -21.71 -3.09
N ARG A 1043 -33.01 -20.40 -3.10
CA ARG A 1043 -33.20 -19.60 -4.31
C ARG A 1043 -32.33 -18.37 -4.23
N ILE A 1044 -31.66 -18.04 -5.33
CA ILE A 1044 -30.71 -16.95 -5.47
C ILE A 1044 -31.38 -15.81 -6.24
N ASP A 1045 -31.28 -14.61 -5.68
CA ASP A 1045 -31.67 -13.39 -6.35
C ASP A 1045 -30.66 -13.09 -7.47
N SER A 1046 -31.12 -13.03 -8.71
CA SER A 1046 -30.24 -12.88 -9.87
C SER A 1046 -29.56 -11.51 -9.95
N ALA A 1047 -30.06 -10.48 -9.25
CA ALA A 1047 -29.48 -9.14 -9.25
C ALA A 1047 -28.37 -9.01 -8.21
N THR A 1048 -28.58 -9.55 -7.01
CA THR A 1048 -27.66 -9.39 -5.86
C THR A 1048 -26.79 -10.62 -5.60
N GLY A 1049 -27.15 -11.80 -6.11
CA GLY A 1049 -26.51 -13.06 -5.77
C GLY A 1049 -26.84 -13.56 -4.36
N ASN A 1050 -27.70 -12.86 -3.60
CA ASN A 1050 -28.08 -13.26 -2.25
C ASN A 1050 -29.25 -14.26 -2.27
N ARG A 1051 -29.39 -15.05 -1.21
CA ARG A 1051 -30.57 -15.89 -1.03
C ARG A 1051 -31.84 -15.03 -0.95
N ILE A 1052 -32.93 -15.50 -1.57
CA ILE A 1052 -34.21 -14.76 -1.64
C ILE A 1052 -34.98 -14.84 -0.31
N SER A 1053 -35.03 -16.01 0.30
CA SER A 1053 -35.83 -16.29 1.50
C SER A 1053 -35.20 -17.43 2.29
N GLN A 1054 -35.23 -17.29 3.61
CA GLN A 1054 -34.93 -18.35 4.57
C GLN A 1054 -35.54 -18.03 5.93
N LEU A 1055 -35.65 -19.05 6.77
CA LEU A 1055 -36.10 -18.92 8.16
C LEU A 1055 -34.97 -18.41 9.05
N LEU A 1056 -35.22 -17.31 9.77
CA LEU A 1056 -34.30 -16.66 10.69
C LEU A 1056 -34.85 -16.73 12.12
N PRO A 1057 -34.35 -17.66 12.96
CA PRO A 1057 -34.75 -17.73 14.35
C PRO A 1057 -33.99 -16.69 15.18
N VAL A 1058 -34.72 -15.91 15.97
CA VAL A 1058 -34.13 -15.12 17.05
C VAL A 1058 -34.04 -16.00 18.29
N LEU A 1059 -32.81 -16.22 18.76
CA LEU A 1059 -32.52 -17.16 19.83
C LEU A 1059 -31.96 -16.45 21.06
N ARG A 1060 -32.24 -16.99 22.24
CA ARG A 1060 -31.47 -16.72 23.45
C ARG A 1060 -30.49 -17.87 23.67
N PHE A 1061 -29.22 -17.55 23.83
CA PHE A 1061 -28.20 -18.53 24.15
C PHE A 1061 -28.44 -19.15 25.54
N ARG A 1062 -28.37 -20.47 25.65
CA ARG A 1062 -28.48 -21.23 26.91
C ARG A 1062 -27.23 -22.10 27.11
N PRO A 1063 -26.36 -21.80 28.09
CA PRO A 1063 -25.09 -22.52 28.24
C PRO A 1063 -25.24 -24.01 28.62
N GLY A 1064 -25.02 -24.91 27.66
CA GLY A 1064 -25.12 -26.37 27.84
C GLY A 1064 -26.53 -26.94 27.63
N GLU A 1065 -27.45 -26.14 27.09
CA GLU A 1065 -28.81 -26.55 26.72
C GLU A 1065 -29.07 -26.12 25.27
N GLU A 1066 -30.15 -26.62 24.66
CA GLU A 1066 -30.61 -26.08 23.38
C GLU A 1066 -30.96 -24.59 23.51
N PRO A 1067 -30.62 -23.75 22.51
CA PRO A 1067 -31.00 -22.34 22.52
C PRO A 1067 -32.52 -22.16 22.61
N GLU A 1068 -32.95 -21.16 23.36
CA GLU A 1068 -34.38 -20.85 23.49
C GLU A 1068 -34.84 -20.05 22.28
N LEU A 1069 -35.79 -20.60 21.52
CA LEU A 1069 -36.43 -19.92 20.39
C LEU A 1069 -37.39 -18.82 20.88
N LEU A 1070 -37.09 -17.57 20.52
CA LEU A 1070 -37.90 -16.41 20.92
C LEU A 1070 -38.83 -15.91 19.80
N GLY A 1071 -38.41 -16.10 18.55
CA GLY A 1071 -39.18 -15.71 17.37
C GLY A 1071 -38.60 -16.36 16.11
N LEU A 1072 -39.45 -16.53 15.09
CA LEU A 1072 -39.08 -17.10 13.82
C LEU A 1072 -39.58 -16.18 12.70
N TYR A 1073 -38.67 -15.71 11.86
CA TYR A 1073 -38.95 -14.73 10.80
C TYR A 1073 -38.56 -15.29 9.43
N ASP A 1074 -39.20 -14.78 8.38
CA ASP A 1074 -38.82 -15.07 7.00
C ASP A 1074 -38.07 -13.85 6.45
N SER A 1075 -36.83 -14.04 5.99
CA SER A 1075 -35.99 -12.94 5.51
C SER A 1075 -36.63 -12.16 4.36
N ALA A 1076 -37.45 -12.80 3.52
CA ALA A 1076 -38.15 -12.12 2.42
C ALA A 1076 -39.23 -11.14 2.90
N LYS A 1077 -39.74 -11.32 4.12
CA LYS A 1077 -40.74 -10.43 4.74
C LYS A 1077 -40.10 -9.30 5.55
N LEU A 1078 -38.81 -9.39 5.85
CA LEU A 1078 -38.05 -8.37 6.57
C LEU A 1078 -37.54 -7.25 5.64
N ARG A 1079 -37.43 -7.53 4.33
CA ARG A 1079 -37.01 -6.56 3.31
C ARG A 1079 -38.13 -5.58 2.87
N ARG A 1080 -39.36 -5.74 3.39
CA ARG A 1080 -40.52 -4.87 3.15
C ARG A 1080 -40.86 -4.12 4.42
#